data_AF-A0A8T4NLI0-F1
#
_entry.id   AF-A0A8T4NLI0-F1
#
_cell.length_a   1.000
_cell.length_b   1.000
_cell.length_c   1.000
_cell.angle_alpha   90.00
_cell.angle_beta   90.00
_cell.angle_gamma   90.00
#
_symmetry.space_group_name_H-M   'P 1'
#
loop_
_entity.id
_entity.type
_entity.pdbx_description
1 polymer ?
#
loop_
_entity_poly.entity_id
_entity_poly.type
_entity_poly.pdbx_seq_one_letter_code
_entity_poly.pdbx_strand_id
1 'polypeptide(L)'
;MRKEVRKIIAFFMMFILLSNVVAAQPVSFYSITGRIVDDLRIFFATGEKKAEVALEAREKDINAAIENIKAGNVGEAIKDLERAKEKLKIIQEESSPDMSSNINVSVQEVIDKIMESKEINPEFSAYLEKHLSEEQKTQFAVELSDKVLELCKELAIQDYDLMLKEPKCNQENALPWLRDKIDKEVKKKQEEAGQKMVEQMTICINDPRECDCSDIPILDVRANCEKSKALAIRCEFQKDDSACKELRDIKPELPSNIPAFLKPFFQKTMDDLINKKEKEMFEKIAPPECVEANAQTREECEKIMMEKHAPSECIEAGATTKEECEKIMIGKYGPPPTECMENGEFIGPERCEEKMMRSGKIPQECIRDGKPIPREECERIMVERGRGGMENIPQECIKDGKPVTPDECMEIMNELGIMPQRGMPGQAVGNIPRECIRDGQPVSQEECNKIMRERGMPQPQQGEQGGYARGTRGGWSGEMRIPQECVGLTFDECESFIMEKYLPQDCQDANALTPEACKRVLLPGDCKDAGIFSREECDAWKIKKNMPEECQEEGISEPEECARVMAKNMVRLSPELERLGIDFESLPDVCKRGVNFVRGMECDKALADMGITLPAPSDISNIPRECVVNGQAVSPQECQHILESKLVNENIPGPCREANILNPDDCGRFMEKQRREEGIGINMPPECAGKEPEECRKIMEEKGIIIPQTERLEQTERLERLEQVERACKEGEEECLRRIKTLEERGEVRLPRECIDMGVMDESACDILMSKINEERMKNGDRMIVDKEGNQAYITNEQINKIAERAERNAEEIKPDTERAEEIKEEIRDIEDNIQEIEEKAERIELHEPILAPEERPETVPEPNTEPMAETQQPEAPPAPEPAPITGESIKALYQILFPKRI
;
A
#
# COMPACT_ATOMS: atom_id res chain seq x y z
N MET A 1 -28.20 43.23 4.45
CA MET A 1 -29.15 42.08 4.37
C MET A 1 -30.49 42.28 5.10
N ARG A 2 -30.58 42.50 6.43
CA ARG A 2 -31.90 42.53 7.13
C ARG A 2 -32.94 43.56 6.64
N LYS A 3 -32.53 44.71 6.07
CA LYS A 3 -33.48 45.71 5.53
C LYS A 3 -34.02 45.35 4.14
N GLU A 4 -33.20 44.74 3.28
CA GLU A 4 -33.60 44.31 1.94
C GLU A 4 -34.52 43.08 2.02
N VAL A 5 -34.20 42.11 2.89
CA VAL A 5 -35.07 40.95 3.15
C VAL A 5 -36.46 41.37 3.66
N ARG A 6 -36.55 42.40 4.50
CA ARG A 6 -37.85 42.93 4.98
C ARG A 6 -38.67 43.60 3.89
N LYS A 7 -38.03 44.29 2.94
CA LYS A 7 -38.73 44.89 1.78
C LYS A 7 -39.26 43.81 0.85
N ILE A 8 -38.47 42.78 0.59
CA ILE A 8 -38.88 41.62 -0.21
C ILE A 8 -40.07 40.91 0.45
N ILE A 9 -40.01 40.64 1.75
CA ILE A 9 -41.13 40.03 2.50
C ILE A 9 -42.39 40.91 2.46
N ALA A 10 -42.25 42.22 2.64
CA ALA A 10 -43.39 43.14 2.58
C ALA A 10 -44.02 43.20 1.19
N PHE A 11 -43.21 43.17 0.13
CA PHE A 11 -43.69 43.12 -1.26
C PHE A 11 -44.41 41.79 -1.54
N PHE A 12 -43.85 40.67 -1.06
CA PHE A 12 -44.46 39.35 -1.18
C PHE A 12 -45.82 39.26 -0.45
N MET A 13 -45.90 39.78 0.78
CA MET A 13 -47.15 39.84 1.54
C MET A 13 -48.21 40.71 0.85
N MET A 14 -47.80 41.81 0.24
CA MET A 14 -48.71 42.67 -0.54
C MET A 14 -49.22 41.96 -1.79
N PHE A 15 -48.36 41.19 -2.46
CA PHE A 15 -48.72 40.41 -3.66
C PHE A 15 -49.68 39.24 -3.33
N ILE A 16 -49.49 38.56 -2.19
CA ILE A 16 -50.41 37.52 -1.69
C ILE A 16 -51.79 38.12 -1.37
N LEU A 17 -51.84 39.33 -0.81
CA LEU A 17 -53.12 40.00 -0.53
C LEU A 17 -53.86 40.41 -1.81
N LEU A 18 -53.13 40.75 -2.87
CA LEU A 18 -53.73 41.15 -4.16
C LEU A 18 -54.20 39.96 -5.02
N SER A 19 -53.56 38.79 -4.90
CA SER A 19 -53.88 37.60 -5.71
C SER A 19 -55.24 36.96 -5.37
N ASN A 20 -55.76 37.17 -4.15
CA ASN A 20 -57.10 36.68 -3.75
C ASN A 20 -58.27 37.37 -4.49
N VAL A 21 -58.03 38.48 -5.20
CA VAL A 21 -59.10 39.28 -5.84
C VAL A 21 -59.44 38.79 -7.27
N VAL A 22 -58.64 37.90 -7.86
CA VAL A 22 -58.73 37.55 -9.31
C VAL A 22 -59.42 36.20 -9.59
N ALA A 23 -59.82 35.42 -8.58
CA ALA A 23 -60.21 34.01 -8.72
C ALA A 23 -61.61 33.69 -9.33
N ALA A 24 -62.24 34.58 -10.12
CA ALA A 24 -63.65 34.42 -10.50
C ALA A 24 -63.99 34.32 -12.01
N GLN A 25 -63.02 34.08 -12.91
CA GLN A 25 -63.34 33.87 -14.34
C GLN A 25 -62.82 32.52 -14.87
N PRO A 26 -63.70 31.67 -15.44
CA PRO A 26 -63.32 30.41 -16.08
C PRO A 26 -62.98 30.69 -17.56
N VAL A 27 -61.71 30.94 -17.87
CA VAL A 27 -61.23 30.83 -19.25
C VAL A 27 -59.89 30.10 -19.20
N SER A 28 -59.78 29.02 -19.98
CA SER A 28 -58.75 27.97 -19.92
C SER A 28 -57.37 28.37 -20.44
N PHE A 29 -56.95 29.62 -20.27
CA PHE A 29 -55.59 30.02 -20.60
C PHE A 29 -54.71 29.79 -19.37
N TYR A 30 -53.56 29.14 -19.56
CA TYR A 30 -52.47 29.13 -18.58
C TYR A 30 -52.14 30.59 -18.23
N SER A 31 -52.78 31.04 -17.15
CA SER A 31 -52.95 32.46 -16.90
C SER A 31 -51.62 33.08 -16.52
N ILE A 32 -51.50 34.40 -16.70
CA ILE A 32 -50.36 35.19 -16.22
C ILE A 32 -50.03 34.84 -14.75
N THR A 33 -51.05 34.57 -13.92
CA THR A 33 -50.86 34.15 -12.53
C THR A 33 -50.24 32.76 -12.38
N GLY A 34 -50.56 31.80 -13.25
CA GLY A 34 -49.95 30.47 -13.26
C GLY A 34 -48.46 30.54 -13.59
N ARG A 35 -48.10 31.31 -14.63
CA ARG A 35 -46.71 31.57 -15.02
C ARG A 35 -45.88 32.16 -13.88
N ILE A 36 -46.40 33.20 -13.22
CA ILE A 36 -45.73 33.84 -12.07
C ILE A 36 -45.51 32.85 -10.92
N VAL A 37 -46.48 31.98 -10.65
CA VAL A 37 -46.35 30.97 -9.59
C VAL A 37 -45.26 29.96 -9.93
N ASP A 38 -45.19 29.48 -11.17
CA ASP A 38 -44.18 28.51 -11.58
C ASP A 38 -42.77 29.14 -11.62
N ASP A 39 -42.64 30.39 -12.10
CA ASP A 39 -41.37 31.13 -12.04
C ASP A 39 -40.87 31.31 -10.60
N LEU A 40 -41.78 31.63 -9.67
CA LEU A 40 -41.44 31.73 -8.25
C LEU A 40 -41.04 30.37 -7.67
N ARG A 41 -41.73 29.29 -8.04
CA ARG A 41 -41.37 27.93 -7.57
C ARG A 41 -39.98 27.54 -8.07
N ILE A 42 -39.66 27.82 -9.33
CA ILE A 42 -38.33 27.56 -9.92
C ILE A 42 -37.27 28.39 -9.20
N PHE A 43 -37.55 29.67 -8.94
CA PHE A 43 -36.62 30.55 -8.24
C PHE A 43 -36.28 30.08 -6.82
N PHE A 44 -37.23 29.50 -6.10
CA PHE A 44 -37.02 28.99 -4.73
C PHE A 44 -36.59 27.52 -4.67
N ALA A 45 -36.61 26.80 -5.79
CA ALA A 45 -36.12 25.44 -5.87
C ALA A 45 -34.61 25.42 -6.15
N THR A 46 -33.94 24.32 -5.82
CA THR A 46 -32.49 24.12 -6.02
C THR A 46 -32.23 22.68 -6.47
N GLY A 47 -31.21 22.45 -7.30
CA GLY A 47 -30.82 21.12 -7.76
C GLY A 47 -31.96 20.42 -8.50
N GLU A 48 -32.12 19.12 -8.27
CA GLU A 48 -33.12 18.28 -8.95
C GLU A 48 -34.55 18.82 -8.85
N LYS A 49 -34.94 19.35 -7.69
CA LYS A 49 -36.28 19.93 -7.50
C LYS A 49 -36.50 21.15 -8.40
N LYS A 50 -35.45 21.90 -8.74
CA LYS A 50 -35.53 23.03 -9.65
C LYS A 50 -35.75 22.56 -11.08
N ALA A 51 -35.03 21.52 -11.50
CA ALA A 51 -35.26 20.87 -12.80
C ALA A 51 -36.67 20.27 -12.88
N GLU A 52 -37.18 19.63 -11.82
CA GLU A 52 -38.52 19.02 -11.81
C GLU A 52 -39.62 20.07 -12.00
N VAL A 53 -39.57 21.17 -11.24
CA VAL A 53 -40.52 22.27 -11.40
C VAL A 53 -40.36 22.96 -12.75
N ALA A 54 -39.13 23.08 -13.27
CA ALA A 54 -38.90 23.63 -14.60
C ALA A 54 -39.50 22.73 -15.69
N LEU A 55 -39.42 21.41 -15.55
CA LEU A 55 -40.03 20.43 -16.46
C LEU A 55 -41.55 20.57 -16.51
N GLU A 56 -42.21 20.67 -15.35
CA GLU A 56 -43.66 20.91 -15.27
C GLU A 56 -44.07 22.25 -15.89
N ALA A 57 -43.30 23.31 -15.65
CA ALA A 57 -43.58 24.64 -16.19
C ALA A 57 -43.42 24.65 -17.72
N ARG A 58 -42.36 24.00 -18.22
CA ARG A 58 -42.08 23.82 -19.65
C ARG A 58 -43.20 23.07 -20.35
N GLU A 59 -43.78 22.04 -19.72
CA GLU A 59 -44.98 21.34 -20.24
C GLU A 59 -46.16 22.28 -20.44
N LYS A 60 -46.43 23.14 -19.46
CA LYS A 60 -47.55 24.10 -19.54
C LYS A 60 -47.33 25.15 -20.62
N ASP A 61 -46.11 25.68 -20.75
CA ASP A 61 -45.78 26.65 -21.79
C ASP A 61 -45.88 26.04 -23.19
N ILE A 62 -45.43 24.80 -23.41
CA ILE A 62 -45.59 24.12 -24.72
C ILE A 62 -47.06 23.87 -25.04
N ASN A 63 -47.85 23.42 -24.08
CA ASN A 63 -49.29 23.22 -24.30
C ASN A 63 -49.98 24.55 -24.65
N ALA A 64 -49.62 25.65 -23.98
CA ALA A 64 -50.12 26.98 -24.28
C ALA A 64 -49.69 27.45 -25.68
N ALA A 65 -48.45 27.19 -26.09
CA ALA A 65 -47.98 27.47 -27.45
C ALA A 65 -48.83 26.75 -28.49
N ILE A 66 -49.07 25.44 -28.31
CA ILE A 66 -49.88 24.62 -29.22
C ILE A 66 -51.32 25.14 -29.32
N GLU A 67 -51.93 25.53 -28.20
CA GLU A 67 -53.27 26.13 -28.19
C GLU A 67 -53.31 27.49 -28.91
N ASN A 68 -52.31 28.34 -28.68
CA ASN A 68 -52.20 29.64 -29.33
C ASN A 68 -52.01 29.51 -30.85
N ILE A 69 -51.23 28.53 -31.32
CA ILE A 69 -51.10 28.23 -32.76
C ILE A 69 -52.45 27.81 -33.34
N LYS A 70 -53.16 26.89 -32.67
CA LYS A 70 -54.50 26.43 -33.11
C LYS A 70 -55.51 27.58 -33.17
N ALA A 71 -55.37 28.58 -32.30
CA ALA A 71 -56.19 29.78 -32.29
C ALA A 71 -55.75 30.86 -33.30
N GLY A 72 -54.64 30.67 -34.02
CA GLY A 72 -54.05 31.66 -34.94
C GLY A 72 -53.27 32.78 -34.25
N ASN A 73 -53.01 32.67 -32.94
CA ASN A 73 -52.28 33.66 -32.14
C ASN A 73 -50.76 33.41 -32.17
N VAL A 74 -50.15 33.48 -33.37
CA VAL A 74 -48.74 33.12 -33.61
C VAL A 74 -47.78 33.85 -32.66
N GLY A 75 -47.94 35.16 -32.48
CA GLY A 75 -47.04 35.96 -31.64
C GLY A 75 -47.05 35.57 -30.14
N GLU A 76 -48.16 35.07 -29.61
CA GLU A 76 -48.19 34.58 -28.22
C GLU A 76 -47.60 33.17 -28.12
N ALA A 77 -47.80 32.33 -29.14
CA ALA A 77 -47.17 31.01 -29.22
C ALA A 77 -45.63 31.09 -29.27
N ILE A 78 -45.05 32.05 -30.00
CA ILE A 78 -43.60 32.27 -29.99
C ILE A 78 -43.10 32.62 -28.59
N LYS A 79 -43.81 33.51 -27.87
CA LYS A 79 -43.44 33.86 -26.49
C LYS A 79 -43.55 32.68 -25.53
N ASP A 80 -44.53 31.81 -25.73
CA ASP A 80 -44.67 30.56 -24.98
C ASP A 80 -43.48 29.62 -25.22
N LEU A 81 -43.06 29.45 -26.48
CA LEU A 81 -41.89 28.63 -26.81
C LEU A 81 -40.57 29.20 -26.28
N GLU A 82 -40.38 30.52 -26.33
CA GLU A 82 -39.18 31.16 -25.77
C GLU A 82 -39.11 30.98 -24.24
N ARG A 83 -40.24 31.07 -23.53
CA ARG A 83 -40.29 30.73 -22.10
C ARG A 83 -39.98 29.26 -21.84
N ALA A 84 -40.55 28.35 -22.63
CA ALA A 84 -40.25 26.94 -22.54
C ALA A 84 -38.75 26.67 -22.76
N LYS A 85 -38.12 27.37 -23.71
CA LYS A 85 -36.66 27.30 -23.95
C LYS A 85 -35.85 27.78 -22.75
N GLU A 86 -36.25 28.86 -22.08
CA GLU A 86 -35.61 29.30 -20.83
C GLU A 86 -35.69 28.22 -19.74
N LYS A 87 -36.79 27.45 -19.67
CA LYS A 87 -36.91 26.32 -18.73
C LYS A 87 -36.03 25.13 -19.11
N LEU A 88 -35.88 24.84 -20.40
CA LEU A 88 -34.96 23.79 -20.88
C LEU A 88 -33.52 24.04 -20.45
N LYS A 89 -33.05 25.28 -20.51
CA LYS A 89 -31.70 25.63 -20.01
C LYS A 89 -31.53 25.30 -18.53
N ILE A 90 -32.55 25.58 -17.71
CA ILE A 90 -32.54 25.23 -16.29
C ILE A 90 -32.50 23.71 -16.10
N ILE A 91 -33.25 22.97 -16.90
CA ILE A 91 -33.24 21.50 -16.85
C ILE A 91 -31.87 20.96 -17.25
N GLN A 92 -31.25 21.47 -18.33
CA GLN A 92 -29.91 21.08 -18.77
C GLN A 92 -28.86 21.29 -17.67
N GLU A 93 -28.86 22.46 -17.03
CA GLU A 93 -27.88 22.81 -15.98
C GLU A 93 -28.08 22.04 -14.66
N GLU A 94 -29.32 21.70 -14.31
CA GLU A 94 -29.69 21.12 -13.01
C GLU A 94 -30.06 19.63 -13.10
N SER A 95 -30.03 19.04 -14.31
CA SER A 95 -30.36 17.63 -14.52
C SER A 95 -29.35 16.72 -13.85
N SER A 96 -29.86 15.70 -13.17
CA SER A 96 -29.06 14.64 -12.58
C SER A 96 -29.42 13.29 -13.22
N PRO A 97 -28.55 12.27 -13.03
CA PRO A 97 -28.83 10.89 -13.43
C PRO A 97 -30.17 10.34 -12.95
N ASP A 98 -30.58 10.66 -11.73
CA ASP A 98 -31.83 10.16 -11.14
C ASP A 98 -33.06 10.69 -11.88
N MET A 99 -32.93 11.86 -12.52
CA MET A 99 -33.99 12.49 -13.30
C MET A 99 -34.05 11.99 -14.75
N SER A 100 -33.07 11.19 -15.18
CA SER A 100 -32.87 10.82 -16.58
C SER A 100 -34.11 10.19 -17.20
N SER A 101 -34.73 9.24 -16.50
CA SER A 101 -35.97 8.59 -16.94
C SER A 101 -37.15 9.56 -17.10
N ASN A 102 -37.37 10.46 -16.13
CA ASN A 102 -38.48 11.42 -16.15
C ASN A 102 -38.31 12.47 -17.25
N ILE A 103 -37.08 12.99 -17.40
CA ILE A 103 -36.78 13.99 -18.44
C ILE A 103 -36.93 13.34 -19.81
N ASN A 104 -36.36 12.16 -20.06
CA ASN A 104 -36.47 11.49 -21.35
C ASN A 104 -37.92 11.19 -21.76
N VAL A 105 -38.76 10.75 -20.82
CA VAL A 105 -40.19 10.55 -21.06
C VAL A 105 -40.89 11.87 -21.39
N SER A 106 -40.69 12.92 -20.58
CA SER A 106 -41.32 14.23 -20.82
C SER A 106 -40.86 14.86 -22.15
N VAL A 107 -39.57 14.78 -22.47
CA VAL A 107 -39.03 15.28 -23.74
C VAL A 107 -39.64 14.51 -24.92
N GLN A 108 -39.74 13.18 -24.83
CA GLN A 108 -40.35 12.40 -25.92
C GLN A 108 -41.83 12.76 -26.12
N GLU A 109 -42.59 12.92 -25.04
CA GLU A 109 -43.99 13.34 -25.10
C GLU A 109 -44.14 14.73 -25.76
N VAL A 110 -43.20 15.65 -25.54
CA VAL A 110 -43.17 16.94 -26.23
C VAL A 110 -42.87 16.81 -27.69
N ILE A 111 -41.82 16.06 -28.03
CA ILE A 111 -41.42 15.85 -29.41
C ILE A 111 -42.61 15.31 -30.19
N ASP A 112 -43.32 14.33 -29.65
CA ASP A 112 -44.51 13.74 -30.25
C ASP A 112 -45.63 14.79 -30.42
N LYS A 113 -45.94 15.58 -29.39
CA LYS A 113 -46.93 16.67 -29.46
C LYS A 113 -46.57 17.75 -30.49
N ILE A 114 -45.29 18.11 -30.58
CA ILE A 114 -44.82 19.10 -31.54
C ILE A 114 -44.92 18.54 -32.96
N MET A 115 -44.52 17.30 -33.19
CA MET A 115 -44.63 16.66 -34.50
C MET A 115 -46.08 16.57 -34.97
N GLU A 116 -47.02 16.24 -34.08
CA GLU A 116 -48.46 16.24 -34.40
C GLU A 116 -48.98 17.65 -34.74
N SER A 117 -48.36 18.70 -34.21
CA SER A 117 -48.73 20.10 -34.46
C SER A 117 -48.10 20.71 -35.72
N LYS A 118 -47.06 20.09 -36.30
CA LYS A 118 -46.35 20.63 -37.48
C LYS A 118 -47.25 20.82 -38.71
N GLU A 119 -48.37 20.11 -38.80
CA GLU A 119 -49.31 20.24 -39.92
C GLU A 119 -50.16 21.53 -39.87
N ILE A 120 -50.08 22.32 -38.78
CA ILE A 120 -51.01 23.42 -38.52
C ILE A 120 -50.60 24.72 -39.21
N ASN A 121 -49.30 25.07 -39.27
CA ASN A 121 -48.84 26.31 -39.91
C ASN A 121 -47.35 26.24 -40.35
N PRO A 122 -47.03 26.40 -41.66
CA PRO A 122 -45.65 26.38 -42.15
C PRO A 122 -44.79 27.57 -41.71
N GLU A 123 -45.38 28.72 -41.39
CA GLU A 123 -44.63 29.88 -40.87
C GLU A 123 -44.07 29.61 -39.46
N PHE A 124 -44.72 28.72 -38.72
CA PHE A 124 -44.34 28.36 -37.36
C PHE A 124 -43.37 27.17 -37.30
N SER A 125 -43.13 26.48 -38.42
CA SER A 125 -42.32 25.26 -38.43
C SER A 125 -40.87 25.51 -38.04
N ALA A 126 -40.30 26.65 -38.41
CA ALA A 126 -38.93 27.03 -38.06
C ALA A 126 -38.76 27.19 -36.54
N TYR A 127 -39.72 27.82 -35.85
CA TYR A 127 -39.71 27.95 -34.38
C TYR A 127 -39.85 26.60 -33.68
N LEU A 128 -40.70 25.70 -34.21
CA LEU A 128 -40.83 24.35 -33.69
C LEU A 128 -39.55 23.52 -33.89
N GLU A 129 -38.88 23.65 -35.03
CA GLU A 129 -37.62 22.95 -35.29
C GLU A 129 -36.48 23.42 -34.40
N LYS A 130 -36.41 24.73 -34.15
CA LYS A 130 -35.51 25.31 -33.16
C LYS A 130 -35.80 24.75 -31.76
N HIS A 131 -37.08 24.68 -31.36
CA HIS A 131 -37.45 24.17 -30.04
C HIS A 131 -37.17 22.66 -29.91
N LEU A 132 -37.45 21.86 -30.95
CA LEU A 132 -37.10 20.44 -30.99
C LEU A 132 -35.60 20.21 -30.84
N SER A 133 -34.77 21.09 -31.40
CA SER A 133 -33.32 21.04 -31.23
C SER A 133 -32.92 21.25 -29.77
N GLU A 134 -33.57 22.16 -29.04
CA GLU A 134 -33.32 22.38 -27.60
C GLU A 134 -33.80 21.22 -26.73
N GLU A 135 -34.91 20.57 -27.10
CA GLU A 135 -35.38 19.33 -26.46
C GLU A 135 -34.36 18.19 -26.63
N GLN A 136 -33.79 18.02 -27.84
CA GLN A 136 -32.74 17.04 -28.10
C GLN A 136 -31.46 17.32 -27.29
N LYS A 137 -31.02 18.58 -27.20
CA LYS A 137 -29.90 18.96 -26.31
C LYS A 137 -30.17 18.58 -24.86
N THR A 138 -31.41 18.68 -24.41
CA THR A 138 -31.80 18.32 -23.05
C THR A 138 -31.68 16.83 -22.79
N GLN A 139 -32.00 15.97 -23.77
CA GLN A 139 -31.74 14.54 -23.69
C GLN A 139 -30.23 14.24 -23.58
N PHE A 140 -29.41 14.88 -24.42
CA PHE A 140 -27.96 14.70 -24.36
C PHE A 140 -27.33 15.24 -23.08
N ALA A 141 -27.81 16.35 -22.52
CA ALA A 141 -27.32 16.89 -21.24
C ALA A 141 -27.56 15.91 -20.07
N VAL A 142 -28.68 15.20 -20.10
CA VAL A 142 -29.00 14.14 -19.14
C VAL A 142 -28.08 12.93 -19.32
N GLU A 143 -27.90 12.48 -20.55
CA GLU A 143 -27.00 11.35 -20.87
C GLU A 143 -25.55 11.67 -20.49
N LEU A 144 -25.11 12.91 -20.75
CA LEU A 144 -23.81 13.42 -20.31
C LEU A 144 -23.66 13.37 -18.80
N SER A 145 -24.71 13.76 -18.06
CA SER A 145 -24.73 13.70 -16.60
C SER A 145 -24.62 12.26 -16.07
N ASP A 146 -25.30 11.31 -16.71
CA ASP A 146 -25.18 9.86 -16.43
C ASP A 146 -23.74 9.39 -16.61
N LYS A 147 -23.12 9.72 -17.75
CA LYS A 147 -21.76 9.30 -18.10
C LYS A 147 -20.69 9.95 -17.25
N VAL A 148 -20.85 11.22 -16.89
CA VAL A 148 -19.93 11.90 -15.97
C VAL A 148 -19.97 11.24 -14.58
N LEU A 149 -21.16 10.89 -14.06
CA LEU A 149 -21.24 10.18 -12.79
C LEU A 149 -20.62 8.77 -12.87
N GLU A 150 -20.82 8.07 -14.00
CA GLU A 150 -20.17 6.77 -14.28
C GLU A 150 -18.64 6.90 -14.25
N LEU A 151 -18.09 7.89 -14.95
CA LEU A 151 -16.66 8.18 -14.97
C LEU A 151 -16.11 8.44 -13.57
N CYS A 152 -16.78 9.30 -12.78
CA CYS A 152 -16.30 9.60 -11.42
C CYS A 152 -16.33 8.37 -10.51
N LYS A 153 -17.34 7.50 -10.66
CA LYS A 153 -17.42 6.24 -9.91
C LYS A 153 -16.29 5.29 -10.29
N GLU A 154 -15.99 5.17 -11.59
CA GLU A 154 -14.94 4.29 -12.09
C GLU A 154 -13.55 4.76 -11.64
N LEU A 155 -13.26 6.06 -11.81
CA LEU A 155 -12.01 6.65 -11.34
C LEU A 155 -11.85 6.49 -9.82
N ALA A 156 -12.92 6.68 -9.03
CA ALA A 156 -12.86 6.54 -7.57
C ALA A 156 -12.59 5.11 -7.08
N ILE A 157 -12.93 4.10 -7.88
CA ILE A 157 -12.63 2.69 -7.59
C ILE A 157 -11.14 2.41 -7.87
N GLN A 158 -10.60 2.99 -8.92
CA GLN A 158 -9.19 2.85 -9.28
C GLN A 158 -8.30 3.60 -8.30
N ASP A 159 -8.50 4.92 -8.22
CA ASP A 159 -7.76 5.83 -7.33
C ASP A 159 -8.56 7.12 -7.13
N TYR A 160 -8.85 7.45 -5.87
CA TYR A 160 -9.58 8.67 -5.52
C TYR A 160 -8.85 9.94 -5.95
N ASP A 161 -7.51 9.94 -5.94
CA ASP A 161 -6.72 11.08 -6.38
C ASP A 161 -6.81 11.26 -7.90
N LEU A 162 -6.94 10.17 -8.67
CA LEU A 162 -7.23 10.26 -10.11
C LEU A 162 -8.61 10.88 -10.35
N MET A 163 -9.62 10.48 -9.57
CA MET A 163 -10.95 11.10 -9.64
C MET A 163 -10.89 12.61 -9.32
N LEU A 164 -10.14 13.03 -8.30
CA LEU A 164 -10.02 14.46 -7.96
C LEU A 164 -9.25 15.27 -9.00
N LYS A 165 -8.32 14.64 -9.73
CA LYS A 165 -7.58 15.27 -10.83
C LYS A 165 -8.44 15.46 -12.08
N GLU A 166 -9.44 14.62 -12.29
CA GLU A 166 -10.38 14.75 -13.41
C GLU A 166 -11.24 16.02 -13.24
N PRO A 167 -11.14 17.02 -14.13
CA PRO A 167 -11.83 18.31 -13.97
C PRO A 167 -13.34 18.17 -13.78
N LYS A 168 -13.98 17.20 -14.44
CA LYS A 168 -15.44 16.96 -14.33
C LYS A 168 -15.85 16.38 -12.97
N CYS A 169 -14.94 15.70 -12.27
CA CYS A 169 -15.20 15.03 -11.00
C CYS A 169 -14.67 15.80 -9.78
N ASN A 170 -13.80 16.79 -10.00
CA ASN A 170 -13.23 17.60 -8.92
C ASN A 170 -14.33 18.39 -8.19
N GLN A 171 -14.38 18.31 -6.86
CA GLN A 171 -15.40 18.98 -6.03
C GLN A 171 -15.50 20.49 -6.23
N GLU A 172 -14.41 21.15 -6.64
CA GLU A 172 -14.39 22.60 -6.88
C GLU A 172 -15.12 22.96 -8.18
N ASN A 173 -15.00 22.11 -9.20
CA ASN A 173 -15.49 22.35 -10.56
C ASN A 173 -16.77 21.59 -10.89
N ALA A 174 -17.06 20.49 -10.17
CA ALA A 174 -18.21 19.63 -10.39
C ALA A 174 -19.54 20.41 -10.24
N LEU A 175 -20.56 19.98 -10.97
CA LEU A 175 -21.91 20.52 -10.85
C LEU A 175 -22.46 20.28 -9.43
N PRO A 176 -23.33 21.16 -8.89
CA PRO A 176 -23.83 21.03 -7.52
C PRO A 176 -24.48 19.68 -7.20
N TRP A 177 -25.26 19.12 -8.14
CA TRP A 177 -25.86 17.80 -7.99
C TRP A 177 -24.79 16.69 -7.97
N LEU A 178 -23.73 16.83 -8.77
CA LEU A 178 -22.64 15.87 -8.85
C LEU A 178 -21.82 15.87 -7.56
N ARG A 179 -21.59 17.03 -6.95
CA ARG A 179 -20.94 17.13 -5.63
C ARG A 179 -21.71 16.35 -4.57
N ASP A 180 -23.03 16.53 -4.51
CA ASP A 180 -23.89 15.82 -3.57
C ASP A 180 -23.87 14.29 -3.82
N LYS A 181 -23.85 13.87 -5.09
CA LYS A 181 -23.73 12.46 -5.47
C LYS A 181 -22.36 11.86 -5.15
N ILE A 182 -21.27 12.59 -5.39
CA ILE A 182 -19.91 12.18 -4.99
C ILE A 182 -19.85 12.06 -3.46
N ASP A 183 -20.34 13.06 -2.73
CA ASP A 183 -20.29 13.07 -1.28
C ASP A 183 -21.19 12.02 -0.61
N LYS A 184 -22.29 11.60 -1.26
CA LYS A 184 -23.21 10.59 -0.70
C LYS A 184 -22.95 9.19 -1.21
N GLU A 185 -22.79 9.00 -2.52
CA GLU A 185 -22.68 7.67 -3.12
C GLU A 185 -21.23 7.22 -3.24
N VAL A 186 -20.35 8.06 -3.76
CA VAL A 186 -18.93 7.68 -3.97
C VAL A 186 -18.25 7.52 -2.62
N LYS A 187 -18.40 8.48 -1.71
CA LYS A 187 -17.91 8.38 -0.33
C LYS A 187 -18.44 7.14 0.39
N LYS A 188 -19.74 6.86 0.33
CA LYS A 188 -20.32 5.67 0.96
C LYS A 188 -19.75 4.37 0.38
N LYS A 189 -19.61 4.27 -0.95
CA LYS A 189 -18.95 3.11 -1.58
C LYS A 189 -17.49 2.99 -1.16
N GLN A 190 -16.79 4.09 -0.96
CA GLN A 190 -15.42 4.10 -0.44
C GLN A 190 -15.35 3.71 1.04
N GLU A 191 -16.34 4.08 1.86
CA GLU A 191 -16.46 3.59 3.23
C GLU A 191 -16.71 2.07 3.27
N GLU A 192 -17.64 1.58 2.45
CA GLU A 192 -17.91 0.14 2.31
C GLU A 192 -16.67 -0.61 1.78
N ALA A 193 -15.97 -0.04 0.80
CA ALA A 193 -14.69 -0.54 0.29
C ALA A 193 -13.62 -0.58 1.38
N GLY A 194 -13.50 0.50 2.16
CA GLY A 194 -12.57 0.60 3.27
C GLY A 194 -12.87 -0.42 4.37
N GLN A 195 -14.14 -0.66 4.68
CA GLN A 195 -14.56 -1.70 5.63
C GLN A 195 -14.17 -3.10 5.14
N LYS A 196 -14.46 -3.42 3.88
CA LYS A 196 -14.05 -4.70 3.28
C LYS A 196 -12.53 -4.88 3.26
N MET A 197 -11.80 -3.81 2.93
CA MET A 197 -10.34 -3.80 3.00
C MET A 197 -9.85 -4.13 4.41
N VAL A 198 -10.37 -3.45 5.43
CA VAL A 198 -10.00 -3.68 6.83
C VAL A 198 -10.35 -5.10 7.28
N GLU A 199 -11.51 -5.63 6.86
CA GLU A 199 -11.91 -7.00 7.13
C GLU A 199 -10.91 -8.00 6.51
N GLN A 200 -10.57 -7.85 5.24
CA GLN A 200 -9.60 -8.72 4.57
C GLN A 200 -8.19 -8.60 5.15
N MET A 201 -7.75 -7.38 5.48
CA MET A 201 -6.47 -7.16 6.17
C MET A 201 -6.47 -7.83 7.55
N THR A 202 -7.57 -7.76 8.30
CA THR A 202 -7.72 -8.46 9.58
C THR A 202 -7.54 -9.95 9.40
N ILE A 203 -8.17 -10.54 8.38
CA ILE A 203 -8.01 -11.97 8.06
C ILE A 203 -6.54 -12.24 7.69
N CYS A 204 -5.91 -11.42 6.85
CA CYS A 204 -4.51 -11.62 6.44
C CYS A 204 -3.53 -11.56 7.61
N ILE A 205 -3.74 -10.64 8.56
CA ILE A 205 -2.88 -10.49 9.76
C ILE A 205 -3.05 -11.70 10.70
N ASN A 206 -4.22 -12.33 10.71
CA ASN A 206 -4.47 -13.53 11.50
C ASN A 206 -3.90 -14.78 10.83
N ASP A 207 -4.18 -14.95 9.54
CA ASP A 207 -3.64 -16.02 8.70
C ASP A 207 -3.58 -15.53 7.23
N PRO A 208 -2.38 -15.30 6.68
CA PRO A 208 -2.25 -14.79 5.32
C PRO A 208 -2.74 -15.80 4.26
N ARG A 209 -2.97 -17.06 4.61
CA ARG A 209 -3.48 -18.09 3.68
C ARG A 209 -5.00 -17.98 3.47
N GLU A 210 -5.72 -17.48 4.48
CA GLU A 210 -7.19 -17.42 4.46
C GLU A 210 -7.74 -16.16 3.82
N CYS A 211 -6.94 -15.09 3.73
CA CYS A 211 -7.48 -13.82 3.24
C CYS A 211 -7.68 -13.82 1.72
N ASP A 212 -8.80 -13.22 1.30
CA ASP A 212 -9.15 -13.06 -0.09
C ASP A 212 -8.98 -11.59 -0.48
N CYS A 213 -7.80 -11.27 -0.99
CA CYS A 213 -7.52 -9.91 -1.44
C CYS A 213 -8.44 -9.50 -2.60
N SER A 214 -9.01 -10.44 -3.37
CA SER A 214 -9.88 -10.12 -4.52
C SER A 214 -11.16 -9.36 -4.13
N ASP A 215 -11.62 -9.50 -2.89
CA ASP A 215 -12.76 -8.78 -2.32
C ASP A 215 -12.49 -7.29 -2.08
N ILE A 216 -11.23 -6.86 -2.09
CA ILE A 216 -10.83 -5.47 -1.93
C ILE A 216 -11.12 -4.73 -3.25
N PRO A 217 -12.02 -3.75 -3.28
CA PRO A 217 -12.42 -3.12 -4.55
C PRO A 217 -11.40 -2.11 -5.09
N ILE A 218 -10.52 -1.57 -4.24
CA ILE A 218 -9.49 -0.60 -4.65
C ILE A 218 -8.28 -1.36 -5.21
N LEU A 219 -7.94 -1.13 -6.47
CA LEU A 219 -6.96 -1.94 -7.21
C LEU A 219 -5.54 -1.86 -6.62
N ASP A 220 -5.04 -0.66 -6.32
CA ASP A 220 -3.70 -0.50 -5.73
C ASP A 220 -3.57 -1.18 -4.37
N VAL A 221 -4.63 -1.11 -3.57
CA VAL A 221 -4.69 -1.78 -2.28
C VAL A 221 -4.74 -3.30 -2.48
N ARG A 222 -5.54 -3.77 -3.44
CA ARG A 222 -5.64 -5.20 -3.77
C ARG A 222 -4.28 -5.77 -4.18
N ALA A 223 -3.55 -5.07 -5.04
CA ALA A 223 -2.21 -5.46 -5.47
C ALA A 223 -1.24 -5.53 -4.27
N ASN A 224 -1.26 -4.51 -3.41
CA ASN A 224 -0.46 -4.49 -2.20
C ASN A 224 -0.84 -5.61 -1.21
N CYS A 225 -2.14 -5.90 -1.05
CA CYS A 225 -2.62 -7.02 -0.25
C CYS A 225 -2.06 -8.35 -0.76
N GLU A 226 -2.15 -8.61 -2.07
CA GLU A 226 -1.63 -9.85 -2.66
C GLU A 226 -0.11 -9.96 -2.53
N LYS A 227 0.62 -8.85 -2.71
CA LYS A 227 2.07 -8.80 -2.48
C LYS A 227 2.43 -9.10 -1.02
N SER A 228 1.81 -8.39 -0.07
CA SER A 228 2.03 -8.58 1.37
C SER A 228 1.65 -10.00 1.81
N LYS A 229 0.57 -10.55 1.26
CA LYS A 229 0.13 -11.93 1.48
C LYS A 229 1.21 -12.92 1.05
N ALA A 230 1.75 -12.79 -0.15
CA ALA A 230 2.84 -13.65 -0.62
C ALA A 230 4.07 -13.59 0.29
N LEU A 231 4.50 -12.38 0.66
CA LEU A 231 5.65 -12.16 1.54
C LEU A 231 5.42 -12.71 2.95
N ALA A 232 4.23 -12.53 3.51
CA ALA A 232 3.84 -13.08 4.81
C ALA A 232 3.88 -14.61 4.81
N ILE A 233 3.36 -15.24 3.76
CA ILE A 233 3.38 -16.70 3.60
C ILE A 233 4.82 -17.23 3.55
N ARG A 234 5.70 -16.59 2.77
CA ARG A 234 7.11 -16.98 2.70
C ARG A 234 7.83 -16.76 4.03
N CYS A 235 7.63 -15.60 4.64
CA CYS A 235 8.24 -15.27 5.91
C CYS A 235 7.86 -16.27 7.02
N GLU A 236 6.56 -16.50 7.25
CA GLU A 236 6.10 -17.30 8.38
C GLU A 236 6.27 -18.81 8.15
N PHE A 237 5.94 -19.28 6.93
CA PHE A 237 5.90 -20.72 6.68
C PHE A 237 7.19 -21.27 6.10
N GLN A 238 7.89 -20.51 5.24
CA GLN A 238 9.14 -20.95 4.61
C GLN A 238 10.40 -20.47 5.36
N LYS A 239 10.24 -19.57 6.35
CA LYS A 239 11.37 -18.94 7.07
C LYS A 239 12.32 -18.19 6.13
N ASP A 240 11.76 -17.57 5.09
CA ASP A 240 12.52 -16.73 4.17
C ASP A 240 12.81 -15.37 4.82
N ASP A 241 14.04 -15.22 5.33
CA ASP A 241 14.49 -13.98 5.99
C ASP A 241 14.44 -12.75 5.06
N SER A 242 14.62 -12.94 3.74
CA SER A 242 14.51 -11.87 2.76
C SER A 242 13.06 -11.41 2.64
N ALA A 243 12.12 -12.34 2.54
CA ALA A 243 10.69 -12.03 2.54
C ALA A 243 10.26 -11.36 3.87
N CYS A 244 10.76 -11.83 5.02
CA CYS A 244 10.51 -11.19 6.31
C CYS A 244 11.10 -9.78 6.41
N LYS A 245 12.23 -9.52 5.75
CA LYS A 245 12.82 -8.19 5.69
C LYS A 245 12.00 -7.28 4.78
N GLU A 246 11.65 -7.73 3.58
CA GLU A 246 10.81 -6.96 2.65
C GLU A 246 9.44 -6.68 3.28
N LEU A 247 8.82 -7.64 3.96
CA LEU A 247 7.55 -7.44 4.67
C LEU A 247 7.65 -6.39 5.78
N ARG A 248 8.80 -6.30 6.48
CA ARG A 248 9.06 -5.25 7.49
C ARG A 248 9.35 -3.89 6.85
N ASP A 249 10.00 -3.89 5.69
CA ASP A 249 10.33 -2.69 4.92
C ASP A 249 9.10 -2.14 4.19
N ILE A 250 8.08 -2.97 3.91
CA ILE A 250 6.70 -2.54 3.65
C ILE A 250 6.18 -1.94 4.95
N LYS A 251 6.55 -0.69 5.19
CA LYS A 251 5.88 0.09 6.22
C LYS A 251 4.38 0.09 5.86
N PRO A 252 3.50 -0.12 6.83
CA PRO A 252 2.08 0.18 6.68
C PRO A 252 1.93 1.71 6.64
N GLU A 253 2.58 2.35 5.67
CA GLU A 253 2.17 3.67 5.26
C GLU A 253 0.82 3.43 4.63
N LEU A 254 -0.23 3.86 5.35
CA LEU A 254 -1.56 3.97 4.80
C LEU A 254 -1.40 4.52 3.39
N PRO A 255 -1.90 3.81 2.35
CA PRO A 255 -1.77 4.27 0.98
C PRO A 255 -2.02 5.76 0.94
N SER A 256 -1.10 6.53 0.38
CA SER A 256 -1.14 8.00 0.45
C SER A 256 -2.47 8.56 -0.08
N ASN A 257 -3.06 7.80 -0.99
CA ASN A 257 -4.35 7.94 -1.66
C ASN A 257 -5.56 7.47 -0.84
N ILE A 258 -5.41 7.02 0.43
CA ILE A 258 -6.57 6.82 1.31
C ILE A 258 -7.22 8.19 1.57
N PRO A 259 -8.50 8.37 1.19
CA PRO A 259 -9.20 9.62 1.44
C PRO A 259 -9.13 10.02 2.92
N ALA A 260 -8.96 11.32 3.18
CA ALA A 260 -8.79 11.83 4.54
C ALA A 260 -9.90 11.40 5.51
N PHE A 261 -11.12 11.19 5.02
CA PHE A 261 -12.25 10.75 5.83
C PHE A 261 -12.17 9.28 6.29
N LEU A 262 -11.41 8.43 5.58
CA LEU A 262 -11.19 7.02 5.96
C LEU A 262 -10.02 6.84 6.92
N LYS A 263 -9.04 7.76 6.95
CA LYS A 263 -7.84 7.64 7.80
C LYS A 263 -8.16 7.36 9.27
N PRO A 264 -9.10 8.04 9.95
CA PRO A 264 -9.43 7.74 11.33
C PRO A 264 -10.00 6.34 11.53
N PHE A 265 -10.77 5.84 10.56
CA PHE A 265 -11.35 4.50 10.59
C PHE A 265 -10.28 3.42 10.46
N PHE A 266 -9.36 3.58 9.49
CA PHE A 266 -8.23 2.68 9.31
C PHE A 266 -7.29 2.67 10.51
N GLN A 267 -6.90 3.85 10.98
CA GLN A 267 -5.97 3.99 12.10
C GLN A 267 -6.53 3.32 13.35
N LYS A 268 -7.80 3.62 13.69
CA LYS A 268 -8.46 2.98 14.83
C LYS A 268 -8.50 1.45 14.69
N THR A 269 -8.84 0.93 13.51
CA THR A 269 -8.98 -0.52 13.36
C THR A 269 -7.62 -1.22 13.37
N MET A 270 -6.59 -0.64 12.75
CA MET A 270 -5.24 -1.17 12.81
C MET A 270 -4.68 -1.12 14.24
N ASP A 271 -4.93 -0.03 14.99
CA ASP A 271 -4.56 0.06 16.40
C ASP A 271 -5.28 -1.03 17.22
N ASP A 272 -6.58 -1.24 17.01
CA ASP A 272 -7.35 -2.29 17.70
C ASP A 272 -6.81 -3.70 17.37
N LEU A 273 -6.43 -3.95 16.11
CA LEU A 273 -5.83 -5.21 15.68
C LEU A 273 -4.43 -5.44 16.24
N ILE A 274 -3.58 -4.42 16.21
CA ILE A 274 -2.24 -4.46 16.78
C ILE A 274 -2.34 -4.73 18.28
N ASN A 275 -3.18 -3.99 19.00
CA ASN A 275 -3.39 -4.20 20.44
C ASN A 275 -3.91 -5.61 20.74
N LYS A 276 -4.85 -6.13 19.92
CA LYS A 276 -5.36 -7.50 20.06
C LYS A 276 -4.26 -8.53 19.82
N LYS A 277 -3.46 -8.37 18.77
CA LYS A 277 -2.37 -9.29 18.42
C LYS A 277 -1.21 -9.23 19.40
N GLU A 278 -0.84 -8.04 19.85
CA GLU A 278 0.14 -7.85 20.90
C GLU A 278 -0.30 -8.57 22.17
N LYS A 279 -1.59 -8.50 22.54
CA LYS A 279 -2.13 -9.25 23.67
C LYS A 279 -2.04 -10.77 23.48
N GLU A 280 -2.47 -11.29 22.32
CA GLU A 280 -2.40 -12.74 22.01
C GLU A 280 -0.95 -13.26 22.00
N MET A 281 -0.02 -12.48 21.43
CA MET A 281 1.40 -12.82 21.42
C MET A 281 2.02 -12.72 22.82
N PHE A 282 1.64 -11.70 23.59
CA PHE A 282 2.07 -11.53 24.95
C PHE A 282 1.64 -12.71 25.82
N GLU A 283 0.38 -13.17 25.74
CA GLU A 283 -0.09 -14.36 26.47
C GLU A 283 0.69 -15.65 26.13
N LYS A 284 1.21 -15.78 24.91
CA LYS A 284 1.98 -16.95 24.46
C LYS A 284 3.48 -16.88 24.78
N ILE A 285 4.05 -15.69 24.80
CA ILE A 285 5.52 -15.47 24.84
C ILE A 285 5.97 -14.88 26.20
N ALA A 286 5.07 -14.27 26.96
CA ALA A 286 5.41 -13.64 28.22
C ALA A 286 6.06 -14.66 29.18
N PRO A 287 7.12 -14.25 29.90
CA PRO A 287 7.70 -15.07 30.96
C PRO A 287 6.63 -15.49 31.96
N PRO A 288 6.71 -16.72 32.53
CA PRO A 288 5.74 -17.22 33.52
C PRO A 288 5.51 -16.24 34.66
N GLU A 289 6.56 -15.52 35.09
CA GLU A 289 6.52 -14.54 36.18
C GLU A 289 5.58 -13.36 35.89
N CYS A 290 5.43 -12.98 34.61
CA CYS A 290 4.51 -11.94 34.17
C CYS A 290 3.08 -12.46 34.03
N VAL A 291 2.91 -13.69 33.55
CA VAL A 291 1.60 -14.36 33.44
C VAL A 291 1.01 -14.60 34.84
N GLU A 292 1.81 -15.08 35.79
CA GLU A 292 1.43 -15.28 37.20
C GLU A 292 1.04 -13.98 37.89
N ALA A 293 1.70 -12.87 37.54
CA ALA A 293 1.38 -11.54 38.03
C ALA A 293 0.22 -10.87 37.27
N ASN A 294 -0.39 -11.59 36.32
CA ASN A 294 -1.52 -11.15 35.49
C ASN A 294 -1.24 -9.85 34.71
N ALA A 295 0.01 -9.66 34.25
CA ALA A 295 0.36 -8.57 33.35
C ALA A 295 -0.47 -8.68 32.06
N GLN A 296 -1.09 -7.58 31.64
CA GLN A 296 -1.85 -7.50 30.39
C GLN A 296 -1.06 -6.85 29.26
N THR A 297 0.05 -6.17 29.59
CA THR A 297 0.88 -5.44 28.63
C THR A 297 2.36 -5.73 28.84
N ARG A 298 3.14 -5.47 27.78
CA ARG A 298 4.60 -5.54 27.83
C ARG A 298 5.18 -4.61 28.90
N GLU A 299 4.63 -3.41 29.06
CA GLU A 299 5.09 -2.43 30.05
C GLU A 299 4.85 -2.92 31.49
N GLU A 300 3.70 -3.52 31.76
CA GLU A 300 3.41 -4.14 33.06
C GLU A 300 4.36 -5.29 33.35
N CYS A 301 4.65 -6.14 32.36
CA CYS A 301 5.61 -7.23 32.49
C CYS A 301 7.03 -6.72 32.71
N GLU A 302 7.48 -5.71 31.96
CA GLU A 302 8.79 -5.10 32.15
C GLU A 302 8.92 -4.54 33.57
N LYS A 303 7.86 -3.94 34.14
CA LYS A 303 7.84 -3.51 35.53
C LYS A 303 7.96 -4.68 36.52
N ILE A 304 7.24 -5.78 36.31
CA ILE A 304 7.31 -6.98 37.16
C ILE A 304 8.72 -7.61 37.09
N MET A 305 9.29 -7.68 35.89
CA MET A 305 10.64 -8.19 35.67
C MET A 305 11.69 -7.29 36.34
N MET A 306 11.50 -5.97 36.32
CA MET A 306 12.35 -5.03 37.06
C MET A 306 12.22 -5.23 38.58
N GLU A 307 11.01 -5.37 39.12
CA GLU A 307 10.81 -5.58 40.56
C GLU A 307 11.42 -6.91 41.05
N LYS A 308 11.37 -7.97 40.23
CA LYS A 308 11.86 -9.31 40.59
C LYS A 308 13.34 -9.54 40.27
N HIS A 309 13.86 -8.95 39.20
CA HIS A 309 15.16 -9.30 38.63
C HIS A 309 16.09 -8.12 38.39
N ALA A 310 15.69 -6.87 38.69
CA ALA A 310 16.63 -5.77 38.61
C ALA A 310 17.77 -5.95 39.62
N PRO A 311 18.99 -5.52 39.29
CA PRO A 311 20.08 -5.46 40.26
C PRO A 311 19.65 -4.71 41.52
N SER A 312 20.09 -5.17 42.69
CA SER A 312 19.77 -4.55 43.99
C SER A 312 20.07 -3.05 44.00
N GLU A 313 21.12 -2.64 43.31
CA GLU A 313 21.53 -1.24 43.15
C GLU A 313 20.45 -0.38 42.48
N CYS A 314 19.71 -0.94 41.52
CA CYS A 314 18.62 -0.24 40.86
C CYS A 314 17.36 -0.20 41.73
N ILE A 315 17.07 -1.29 42.45
CA ILE A 315 15.93 -1.36 43.38
C ILE A 315 16.12 -0.39 44.54
N GLU A 316 17.33 -0.36 45.14
CA GLU A 316 17.68 0.56 46.22
C GLU A 316 17.66 2.03 45.77
N ALA A 317 18.01 2.29 44.51
CA ALA A 317 17.94 3.62 43.92
C ALA A 317 16.52 4.01 43.45
N GLY A 318 15.53 3.13 43.62
CA GLY A 318 14.13 3.38 43.26
C GLY A 318 13.86 3.44 41.76
N ALA A 319 14.68 2.76 40.94
CA ALA A 319 14.46 2.67 39.50
C ALA A 319 13.20 1.85 39.20
N THR A 320 12.27 2.43 38.45
CA THR A 320 11.02 1.76 38.06
C THR A 320 11.01 1.35 36.59
N THR A 321 11.95 1.85 35.80
CA THR A 321 12.10 1.53 34.38
C THR A 321 13.52 1.04 34.07
N LYS A 322 13.66 0.27 32.99
CA LYS A 322 14.97 -0.20 32.50
C LYS A 322 15.93 0.96 32.25
N GLU A 323 15.43 2.06 31.69
CA GLU A 323 16.21 3.26 31.34
C GLU A 323 16.70 4.03 32.57
N GLU A 324 15.92 4.07 33.65
CA GLU A 324 16.35 4.63 34.93
C GLU A 324 17.44 3.78 35.55
N CYS A 325 17.25 2.46 35.58
CA CYS A 325 18.26 1.53 36.08
C CYS A 325 19.55 1.61 35.25
N GLU A 326 19.44 1.69 33.93
CA GLU A 326 20.59 1.87 33.05
C GLU A 326 21.36 3.16 33.35
N LYS A 327 20.67 4.29 33.58
CA LYS A 327 21.32 5.54 34.01
C LYS A 327 22.02 5.41 35.36
N ILE A 328 21.42 4.70 36.31
CA ILE A 328 22.02 4.46 37.63
C ILE A 328 23.27 3.59 37.50
N MET A 329 23.21 2.52 36.69
CA MET A 329 24.35 1.65 36.42
C MET A 329 25.46 2.41 35.69
N ILE A 330 25.13 3.23 34.69
CA ILE A 330 26.10 4.09 33.99
C ILE A 330 26.70 5.14 34.94
N GLY A 331 25.90 5.73 35.84
CA GLY A 331 26.40 6.69 36.82
C GLY A 331 27.35 6.05 37.84
N LYS A 332 27.10 4.79 38.22
CA LYS A 332 27.87 4.07 39.24
C LYS A 332 29.11 3.38 38.67
N TYR A 333 29.00 2.81 37.47
CA TYR A 333 30.04 1.96 36.87
C TYR A 333 30.65 2.55 35.58
N GLY A 334 30.12 3.67 35.08
CA GLY A 334 30.46 4.24 33.79
C GLY A 334 29.68 3.62 32.63
N PRO A 335 29.63 4.28 31.45
CA PRO A 335 29.11 3.65 30.25
C PRO A 335 29.97 2.44 29.88
N PRO A 336 29.40 1.39 29.25
CA PRO A 336 30.20 0.29 28.74
C PRO A 336 31.31 0.83 27.80
N PRO A 337 32.50 0.23 27.79
CA PRO A 337 33.57 0.64 26.89
C PRO A 337 33.08 0.70 25.45
N THR A 338 33.54 1.68 24.67
CA THR A 338 33.13 1.86 23.27
C THR A 338 33.42 0.64 22.41
N GLU A 339 34.44 -0.15 22.75
CA GLU A 339 34.77 -1.41 22.07
C GLU A 339 33.69 -2.49 22.26
N CYS A 340 32.90 -2.38 23.32
CA CYS A 340 31.79 -3.27 23.63
C CYS A 340 30.46 -2.78 23.05
N MET A 341 30.48 -1.68 22.30
CA MET A 341 29.32 -1.15 21.59
C MET A 341 29.49 -1.39 20.10
N GLU A 342 28.46 -1.90 19.43
CA GLU A 342 28.43 -2.05 17.97
C GLU A 342 27.10 -1.48 17.49
N ASN A 343 27.15 -0.45 16.63
CA ASN A 343 25.99 0.34 16.21
C ASN A 343 25.22 1.01 17.36
N GLY A 344 25.89 1.28 18.49
CA GLY A 344 25.27 1.89 19.67
C GLY A 344 24.60 0.89 20.61
N GLU A 345 24.63 -0.41 20.31
CA GLU A 345 24.11 -1.47 21.19
C GLU A 345 25.25 -2.26 21.85
N PHE A 346 25.06 -2.65 23.11
CA PHE A 346 26.03 -3.47 23.85
C PHE A 346 26.06 -4.88 23.27
N ILE A 347 27.23 -5.33 22.78
CA ILE A 347 27.39 -6.60 22.06
C ILE A 347 27.25 -7.87 22.93
N GLY A 348 26.93 -7.70 24.22
CA GLY A 348 26.86 -8.77 25.22
C GLY A 348 28.19 -8.96 25.96
N PRO A 349 28.16 -9.49 27.20
CA PRO A 349 29.33 -9.57 28.07
C PRO A 349 30.44 -10.45 27.48
N GLU A 350 30.09 -11.61 26.90
CA GLU A 350 31.07 -12.55 26.32
C GLU A 350 31.81 -11.96 25.11
N ARG A 351 31.07 -11.33 24.18
CA ARG A 351 31.65 -10.66 23.01
C ARG A 351 32.43 -9.40 23.39
N CYS A 352 31.95 -8.66 24.39
CA CYS A 352 32.66 -7.52 24.97
C CYS A 352 33.99 -7.96 25.56
N GLU A 353 34.00 -9.02 26.36
CA GLU A 353 35.20 -9.61 26.95
C GLU A 353 36.18 -10.08 25.86
N GLU A 354 35.69 -10.74 24.82
CA GLU A 354 36.50 -11.14 23.67
C GLU A 354 37.11 -9.94 22.93
N LYS A 355 36.32 -8.90 22.64
CA LYS A 355 36.83 -7.67 22.00
C LYS A 355 37.85 -6.95 22.89
N MET A 356 37.62 -6.88 24.20
CA MET A 356 38.53 -6.28 25.19
C MET A 356 39.85 -7.06 25.33
N MET A 357 39.80 -8.40 25.21
CA MET A 357 40.99 -9.25 25.13
C MET A 357 41.76 -9.01 23.82
N ARG A 358 41.08 -9.01 22.67
CA ARG A 358 41.70 -8.78 21.36
C ARG A 358 42.29 -7.37 21.23
N SER A 359 41.67 -6.37 21.83
CA SER A 359 42.16 -4.98 21.81
C SER A 359 43.33 -4.74 22.76
N GLY A 360 43.77 -5.76 23.52
CA GLY A 360 44.89 -5.65 24.46
C GLY A 360 44.62 -4.73 25.66
N LYS A 361 43.34 -4.42 25.93
CA LYS A 361 42.95 -3.56 27.06
C LYS A 361 42.93 -4.33 28.39
N ILE A 362 42.84 -5.66 28.33
CA ILE A 362 43.07 -6.53 29.48
C ILE A 362 44.57 -6.84 29.55
N PRO A 363 45.28 -6.49 30.65
CA PRO A 363 46.69 -6.84 30.80
C PRO A 363 46.91 -8.34 30.59
N GLN A 364 47.93 -8.72 29.81
CA GLN A 364 48.22 -10.14 29.49
C GLN A 364 48.42 -11.00 30.73
N GLU A 365 48.88 -10.40 31.82
CA GLU A 365 49.06 -11.05 33.12
C GLU A 365 47.75 -11.33 33.87
N CYS A 366 46.65 -10.74 33.41
CA CYS A 366 45.30 -11.05 33.85
C CYS A 366 44.59 -12.06 32.95
N ILE A 367 45.32 -12.71 32.04
CA ILE A 367 44.78 -13.77 31.17
C ILE A 367 45.50 -15.08 31.54
N ARG A 368 44.72 -16.10 31.91
CA ARG A 368 45.22 -17.46 32.19
C ARG A 368 44.43 -18.45 31.34
N ASP A 369 45.14 -19.27 30.57
CA ASP A 369 44.54 -20.26 29.66
C ASP A 369 43.57 -19.66 28.63
N GLY A 370 43.86 -18.44 28.15
CA GLY A 370 43.05 -17.75 27.14
C GLY A 370 41.74 -17.17 27.67
N LYS A 371 41.53 -17.14 29.00
CA LYS A 371 40.40 -16.49 29.66
C LYS A 371 40.92 -15.44 30.66
N PRO A 372 40.21 -14.33 30.86
CA PRO A 372 40.56 -13.40 31.91
C PRO A 372 40.33 -14.07 33.27
N ILE A 373 41.28 -13.90 34.18
CA ILE A 373 41.11 -14.32 35.57
C ILE A 373 40.19 -13.34 36.30
N PRO A 374 39.55 -13.75 37.42
CA PRO A 374 38.69 -12.86 38.20
C PRO A 374 39.39 -11.55 38.56
N ARG A 375 38.64 -10.45 38.58
CA ARG A 375 39.17 -9.10 38.77
C ARG A 375 40.05 -8.98 40.00
N GLU A 376 39.63 -9.58 41.12
CA GLU A 376 40.37 -9.56 42.39
C GLU A 376 41.70 -10.32 42.30
N GLU A 377 41.77 -11.35 41.46
CA GLU A 377 43.01 -12.06 41.18
C GLU A 377 43.93 -11.26 40.25
N CYS A 378 43.38 -10.64 39.21
CA CYS A 378 44.10 -9.72 38.32
C CYS A 378 44.68 -8.54 39.10
N GLU A 379 43.89 -7.90 39.96
CA GLU A 379 44.34 -6.78 40.80
C GLU A 379 45.49 -7.20 41.74
N ARG A 380 45.42 -8.39 42.35
CA ARG A 380 46.55 -8.94 43.14
C ARG A 380 47.81 -9.12 42.31
N ILE A 381 47.72 -9.71 41.11
CA ILE A 381 48.86 -9.91 40.21
C ILE A 381 49.48 -8.57 39.79
N MET A 382 48.63 -7.58 39.48
CA MET A 382 49.07 -6.24 39.07
C MET A 382 49.79 -5.51 40.21
N VAL A 383 49.33 -5.67 41.46
CA VAL A 383 49.98 -5.12 42.66
C VAL A 383 51.30 -5.82 42.96
N GLU A 384 51.33 -7.16 42.93
CA GLU A 384 52.54 -7.95 43.18
C GLU A 384 53.66 -7.67 42.17
N ARG A 385 53.30 -7.34 40.92
CA ARG A 385 54.26 -7.01 39.85
C ARG A 385 54.63 -5.53 39.77
N GLY A 386 54.15 -4.70 40.70
CA GLY A 386 54.47 -3.27 40.76
C GLY A 386 53.92 -2.45 39.59
N ARG A 387 52.94 -2.98 38.83
CA ARG A 387 52.29 -2.29 37.71
C ARG A 387 50.96 -1.65 38.07
N GLY A 388 50.38 -2.01 39.21
CA GLY A 388 49.21 -1.35 39.77
C GLY A 388 49.58 -0.02 40.42
N GLY A 389 49.90 1.02 39.62
CA GLY A 389 49.90 2.44 40.02
C GLY A 389 50.44 2.79 41.42
N MET A 390 51.46 2.08 41.93
CA MET A 390 51.89 2.18 43.32
C MET A 390 52.77 3.41 43.60
N GLU A 391 53.18 4.15 42.56
CA GLU A 391 54.03 5.33 42.66
C GLU A 391 53.36 6.52 43.39
N ASN A 392 52.05 6.44 43.68
CA ASN A 392 51.32 7.49 44.38
C ASN A 392 50.70 7.06 45.71
N ILE A 393 51.06 5.89 46.27
CA ILE A 393 50.65 5.57 47.64
C ILE A 393 51.56 6.36 48.59
N PRO A 394 51.01 7.29 49.41
CA PRO A 394 51.81 8.04 50.38
C PRO A 394 52.60 7.06 51.26
N GLN A 395 53.87 7.34 51.55
CA GLN A 395 54.71 6.41 52.33
C GLN A 395 54.12 6.10 53.70
N GLU A 396 53.32 7.03 54.22
CA GLU A 396 52.57 6.91 55.46
C GLU A 396 51.58 5.74 55.44
N CYS A 397 51.09 5.36 54.26
CA CYS A 397 50.18 4.24 54.06
C CYS A 397 50.88 2.89 53.80
N ILE A 398 52.19 2.79 54.07
CA ILE A 398 52.95 1.56 53.96
C ILE A 398 53.42 1.13 55.36
N LYS A 399 52.83 0.05 55.89
CA LYS A 399 53.19 -0.53 57.19
C LYS A 399 53.86 -1.88 56.96
N ASP A 400 55.07 -2.06 57.49
CA ASP A 400 55.89 -3.27 57.34
C ASP A 400 56.19 -3.65 55.87
N GLY A 401 56.36 -2.66 55.00
CA GLY A 401 56.68 -2.86 53.58
C GLY A 401 55.51 -3.36 52.72
N LYS A 402 54.28 -3.32 53.25
CA LYS A 402 53.05 -3.59 52.51
C LYS A 402 52.10 -2.39 52.59
N PRO A 403 51.36 -2.07 51.51
CA PRO A 403 50.31 -1.07 51.60
C PRO A 403 49.25 -1.55 52.59
N VAL A 404 48.81 -0.67 53.49
CA VAL A 404 47.63 -0.95 54.32
C VAL A 404 46.36 -0.85 53.46
N THR A 405 45.22 -1.30 53.99
CA THR A 405 43.95 -1.18 53.26
C THR A 405 43.59 0.30 53.00
N PRO A 406 42.78 0.62 51.97
CA PRO A 406 42.40 1.99 51.67
C PRO A 406 41.76 2.74 52.86
N ASP A 407 40.97 2.04 53.67
CA ASP A 407 40.33 2.61 54.86
C ASP A 407 41.33 2.89 55.98
N GLU A 408 42.25 1.96 56.26
CA GLU A 408 43.36 2.19 57.22
C GLU A 408 44.29 3.32 56.76
N CYS A 409 44.56 3.41 55.45
CA CYS A 409 45.36 4.50 54.88
C CYS A 409 44.66 5.86 55.08
N MET A 410 43.34 5.92 54.89
CA MET A 410 42.57 7.14 55.15
C MET A 410 42.58 7.54 56.63
N GLU A 411 42.52 6.58 57.56
CA GLU A 411 42.67 6.86 59.00
C GLU A 411 44.05 7.42 59.31
N ILE A 412 45.12 6.81 58.78
CA ILE A 412 46.50 7.28 58.96
C ILE A 412 46.67 8.70 58.39
N MET A 413 46.14 8.98 57.20
CA MET A 413 46.24 10.32 56.60
C MET A 413 45.44 11.38 57.38
N ASN A 414 44.30 11.02 57.96
CA ASN A 414 43.51 11.89 58.82
C ASN A 414 44.23 12.19 60.15
N GLU A 415 44.86 11.19 60.78
CA GLU A 415 45.62 11.38 62.02
C GLU A 415 46.85 12.27 61.80
N LEU A 416 47.47 12.20 60.62
CA LEU A 416 48.63 13.02 60.26
C LEU A 416 48.26 14.44 59.79
N GLY A 417 46.97 14.75 59.64
CA GLY A 417 46.49 16.05 59.18
C GLY A 417 46.85 16.38 57.73
N ILE A 418 47.21 15.36 56.94
CA ILE A 418 47.62 15.50 55.53
C ILE A 418 46.39 15.23 54.67
N MET A 419 45.48 16.21 54.55
CA MET A 419 44.46 16.15 53.51
C MET A 419 45.04 16.67 52.18
N PRO A 420 44.96 15.91 51.07
CA PRO A 420 45.35 16.45 49.77
C PRO A 420 44.40 17.59 49.40
N GLN A 421 44.95 18.79 49.17
CA GLN A 421 44.19 19.87 48.53
C GLN A 421 43.82 19.42 47.11
N ARG A 422 42.56 19.00 46.91
CA ARG A 422 42.02 18.63 45.59
C ARG A 422 41.97 19.85 44.68
N GLY A 423 42.89 19.91 43.72
CA GLY A 423 42.59 20.45 42.40
C GLY A 423 42.01 19.32 41.54
N MET A 424 40.70 19.36 41.26
CA MET A 424 40.10 18.56 40.19
C MET A 424 39.95 19.44 38.93
N PRO A 425 40.49 19.04 37.77
CA PRO A 425 40.11 19.65 36.50
C PRO A 425 38.78 19.04 36.04
N GLY A 426 37.81 19.89 35.68
CA GLY A 426 36.65 19.46 34.91
C GLY A 426 35.34 19.26 35.69
N GLN A 427 34.93 20.24 36.51
CA GLN A 427 33.52 20.52 36.73
C GLN A 427 33.33 22.04 36.77
N ALA A 428 32.63 22.57 35.77
CA ALA A 428 32.16 23.95 35.79
C ALA A 428 31.06 24.07 36.85
N VAL A 429 31.45 24.22 38.11
CA VAL A 429 30.56 24.74 39.15
C VAL A 429 30.32 26.20 38.77
N GLY A 430 29.09 26.53 38.39
CA GLY A 430 28.71 27.90 38.05
C GLY A 430 29.20 28.86 39.14
N ASN A 431 29.95 29.88 38.74
CA ASN A 431 30.51 30.89 39.64
C ASN A 431 29.38 31.55 40.44
N ILE A 432 29.20 31.16 41.70
CA ILE A 432 28.34 31.87 42.65
C ILE A 432 29.03 33.21 42.93
N PRO A 433 28.37 34.37 42.70
CA PRO A 433 28.94 35.68 43.01
C PRO A 433 29.45 35.72 44.45
N ARG A 434 30.62 36.32 44.70
CA ARG A 434 31.26 36.36 46.04
C ARG A 434 30.36 36.98 47.10
N GLU A 435 29.45 37.85 46.68
CA GLU A 435 28.45 38.52 47.50
C GLU A 435 27.42 37.55 48.09
N CYS A 436 27.24 36.39 47.46
CA CYS A 436 26.34 35.32 47.90
C CYS A 436 27.03 34.26 48.77
N ILE A 437 28.22 34.56 49.32
CA ILE A 437 28.93 33.69 50.26
C ILE A 437 29.03 34.42 51.60
N ARG A 438 28.50 33.83 52.66
CA ARG A 438 28.60 34.34 54.04
C ARG A 438 29.26 33.25 54.90
N ASP A 439 30.34 33.62 55.60
CA ASP A 439 31.13 32.71 56.44
C ASP A 439 31.66 31.46 55.71
N GLY A 440 32.01 31.61 54.43
CA GLY A 440 32.60 30.55 53.62
C GLY A 440 31.60 29.54 53.05
N GLN A 441 30.30 29.72 53.28
CA GLN A 441 29.25 28.91 52.67
C GLN A 441 28.33 29.74 51.76
N PRO A 442 27.83 29.16 50.64
CA PRO A 442 26.86 29.85 49.80
C PRO A 442 25.56 30.03 50.58
N VAL A 443 25.03 31.24 50.59
CA VAL A 443 23.68 31.47 51.12
C VAL A 443 22.64 30.88 50.15
N SER A 444 21.42 30.65 50.63
CA SER A 444 20.33 30.12 49.80
C SER A 444 20.10 30.98 48.55
N GLN A 445 19.57 30.39 47.48
CA GLN A 445 19.30 31.08 46.21
C GLN A 445 18.45 32.35 46.40
N GLU A 446 17.43 32.29 47.27
CA GLU A 446 16.59 33.45 47.59
C GLU A 446 17.34 34.55 48.33
N GLU A 447 18.21 34.18 49.28
CA GLU A 447 19.01 35.14 50.02
C GLU A 447 20.10 35.76 49.14
N CYS A 448 20.70 34.99 48.24
CA CYS A 448 21.60 35.49 47.21
C CYS A 448 20.88 36.50 46.28
N ASN A 449 19.68 36.16 45.80
CA ASN A 449 18.88 37.04 44.95
C ASN A 449 18.50 38.35 45.66
N LYS A 450 18.26 38.30 46.97
CA LYS A 450 18.02 39.49 47.79
C LYS A 450 19.26 40.37 47.89
N ILE A 451 20.43 39.78 48.14
CA ILE A 451 21.73 40.50 48.18
C ILE A 451 22.03 41.16 46.83
N MET A 452 21.76 40.47 45.72
CA MET A 452 21.99 40.99 44.36
C MET A 452 21.05 42.17 44.04
N ARG A 453 19.77 42.13 44.46
CA ARG A 453 18.83 43.25 44.32
C ARG A 453 19.21 44.46 45.16
N GLU A 454 19.58 44.23 46.41
CA GLU A 454 19.97 45.31 47.33
C GLU A 454 21.24 46.04 46.86
N ARG A 455 22.09 45.37 46.08
CA ARG A 455 23.33 45.94 45.51
C ARG A 455 23.19 46.48 44.08
N GLY A 456 21.99 46.45 43.49
CA GLY A 456 21.73 47.00 42.17
C GLY A 456 22.45 46.28 41.02
N MET A 457 22.80 45.00 41.20
CA MET A 457 23.43 44.20 40.13
C MET A 457 22.37 43.54 39.23
N PRO A 458 22.56 43.52 37.90
CA PRO A 458 21.60 42.90 36.98
C PRO A 458 21.53 41.39 37.23
N GLN A 459 20.31 40.86 37.36
CA GLN A 459 20.08 39.43 37.53
C GLN A 459 20.50 38.68 36.24
N PRO A 460 21.17 37.52 36.32
CA PRO A 460 21.30 36.64 35.16
C PRO A 460 19.90 36.21 34.73
N GLN A 461 19.54 36.46 33.47
CA GLN A 461 18.27 36.02 32.90
C GLN A 461 18.22 34.50 32.98
N GLN A 462 17.40 33.97 33.88
CA GLN A 462 16.98 32.58 33.84
C GLN A 462 16.11 32.42 32.59
N GLY A 463 16.63 31.71 31.59
CA GLY A 463 15.77 31.17 30.53
C GLY A 463 14.68 30.33 31.19
N GLU A 464 13.43 30.63 30.84
CA GLU A 464 12.27 29.93 31.35
C GLU A 464 12.43 28.43 31.13
N GLN A 465 12.55 27.70 32.25
CA GLN A 465 12.35 26.26 32.29
C GLN A 465 10.87 25.99 32.00
N GLY A 466 10.54 25.89 30.71
CA GLY A 466 9.35 25.17 30.26
C GLY A 466 9.50 23.70 30.64
N GLY A 467 8.58 23.21 31.47
CA GLY A 467 8.52 21.80 31.87
C GLY A 467 8.32 20.89 30.66
N TYR A 468 9.30 20.05 30.38
CA TYR A 468 9.14 18.93 29.47
C TYR A 468 8.57 17.74 30.25
N ALA A 469 7.26 17.53 30.11
CA ALA A 469 6.70 16.20 30.15
C ALA A 469 7.33 15.39 29.00
N ARG A 470 8.06 14.32 29.34
CA ARG A 470 8.53 13.34 28.36
C ARG A 470 7.35 12.46 27.96
N GLY A 471 6.69 12.83 26.87
CA GLY A 471 5.86 11.95 26.07
C GLY A 471 6.50 11.78 24.69
N THR A 472 6.89 10.55 24.38
CA THR A 472 6.82 9.86 23.09
C THR A 472 7.21 10.57 21.77
N ARG A 473 8.05 9.82 21.02
CA ARG A 473 8.16 9.68 19.56
C ARG A 473 8.88 10.78 18.77
N GLY A 474 10.00 10.36 18.19
CA GLY A 474 10.50 10.89 16.94
C GLY A 474 9.50 10.64 15.82
N GLY A 475 9.35 11.66 14.97
CA GLY A 475 8.52 11.66 13.79
C GLY A 475 8.72 13.01 13.10
N TRP A 476 9.70 13.06 12.18
CA TRP A 476 9.81 14.17 11.23
C TRP A 476 8.65 14.03 10.24
N SER A 477 7.56 14.75 10.48
CA SER A 477 6.56 15.07 9.46
C SER A 477 6.42 16.59 9.42
N GLY A 478 6.84 17.17 8.30
CA GLY A 478 6.92 18.61 8.10
C GLY A 478 5.56 19.30 7.97
N GLU A 479 4.94 19.60 9.09
CA GLU A 479 4.12 20.81 9.20
C GLU A 479 5.02 21.93 9.70
N MET A 480 5.40 22.82 8.79
CA MET A 480 6.20 24.00 9.10
C MET A 480 5.33 24.94 9.95
N ARG A 481 5.47 24.86 11.28
CA ARG A 481 4.81 25.79 12.21
C ARG A 481 5.31 27.19 11.91
N ILE A 482 4.40 28.10 11.62
CA ILE A 482 4.68 29.54 11.50
C ILE A 482 5.40 29.96 12.79
N PRO A 483 6.60 30.57 12.72
CA PRO A 483 7.33 31.02 13.90
C PRO A 483 6.44 31.87 14.80
N GLN A 484 6.51 31.70 16.12
CA GLN A 484 5.65 32.46 17.05
C GLN A 484 5.79 33.97 16.87
N GLU A 485 6.93 34.44 16.35
CA GLU A 485 7.17 35.85 16.04
C GLU A 485 6.31 36.39 14.89
N CYS A 486 5.73 35.52 14.06
CA CYS A 486 4.82 35.88 12.98
C CYS A 486 3.34 35.95 13.40
N VAL A 487 3.02 35.60 14.66
CA VAL A 487 1.63 35.66 15.15
C VAL A 487 1.21 37.12 15.28
N GLY A 488 0.31 37.57 14.37
CA GLY A 488 -0.22 38.93 14.33
C GLY A 488 0.34 39.80 13.20
N LEU A 489 1.27 39.28 12.40
CA LEU A 489 1.75 39.91 11.17
C LEU A 489 0.91 39.42 9.98
N THR A 490 0.78 40.26 8.95
CA THR A 490 0.29 39.78 7.64
C THR A 490 1.30 38.83 7.01
N PHE A 491 0.86 38.04 6.03
CA PHE A 491 1.74 37.08 5.35
C PHE A 491 3.01 37.76 4.80
N ASP A 492 2.86 38.91 4.13
CA ASP A 492 3.98 39.66 3.55
C ASP A 492 4.91 40.25 4.62
N GLU A 493 4.37 40.66 5.77
CA GLU A 493 5.16 41.17 6.91
C GLU A 493 5.92 40.05 7.62
N CYS A 494 5.29 38.89 7.79
CA CYS A 494 5.93 37.69 8.36
C CYS A 494 7.03 37.18 7.42
N GLU A 495 6.77 37.12 6.11
CA GLU A 495 7.75 36.71 5.11
C GLU A 495 8.96 37.65 5.11
N SER A 496 8.73 38.97 5.16
CA SER A 496 9.81 39.96 5.27
C SER A 496 10.62 39.81 6.56
N PHE A 497 9.96 39.56 7.70
CA PHE A 497 10.61 39.35 8.99
C PHE A 497 11.45 38.06 9.04
N ILE A 498 10.93 36.96 8.50
CA ILE A 498 11.67 35.69 8.41
C ILE A 498 12.88 35.86 7.49
N MET A 499 12.72 36.54 6.35
CA MET A 499 13.82 36.78 5.43
C MET A 499 14.90 37.67 6.06
N GLU A 500 14.55 38.74 6.77
CA GLU A 500 15.53 39.60 7.44
C GLU A 500 16.34 38.87 8.53
N LYS A 501 15.71 37.94 9.25
CA LYS A 501 16.32 37.28 10.41
C LYS A 501 17.02 35.96 10.10
N TYR A 502 16.64 35.27 9.01
CA TYR A 502 17.10 33.92 8.68
C TYR A 502 17.77 33.79 7.30
N LEU A 503 18.09 34.89 6.61
CA LEU A 503 18.91 34.85 5.40
C LEU A 503 20.26 34.15 5.69
N PRO A 504 20.68 33.17 4.86
CA PRO A 504 22.01 32.57 4.97
C PRO A 504 23.11 33.64 4.96
N GLN A 505 24.16 33.45 5.77
CA GLN A 505 25.25 34.43 5.93
C GLN A 505 25.85 34.83 4.57
N ASP A 506 26.00 33.88 3.65
CA ASP A 506 26.52 34.13 2.30
C ASP A 506 25.68 35.16 1.51
N CYS A 507 24.36 35.19 1.71
CA CYS A 507 23.48 36.18 1.08
C CYS A 507 23.55 37.55 1.77
N GLN A 508 23.75 37.56 3.09
CA GLN A 508 23.95 38.80 3.85
C GLN A 508 25.29 39.44 3.46
N ASP A 509 26.36 38.64 3.37
CA ASP A 509 27.71 39.08 3.00
C ASP A 509 27.75 39.62 1.57
N ALA A 510 26.91 39.08 0.67
CA ALA A 510 26.76 39.56 -0.70
C ALA A 510 25.75 40.73 -0.87
N ASN A 511 25.18 41.24 0.24
CA ASN A 511 24.14 42.28 0.25
C ASN A 511 22.92 41.95 -0.64
N ALA A 512 22.59 40.66 -0.73
CA ALA A 512 21.52 40.13 -1.57
C ALA A 512 20.23 39.97 -0.74
N LEU A 513 19.63 41.11 -0.39
CA LEU A 513 18.52 41.21 0.56
C LEU A 513 17.13 40.83 0.00
N THR A 514 17.05 40.40 -1.27
CA THR A 514 15.81 39.87 -1.86
C THR A 514 15.95 38.38 -2.15
N PRO A 515 14.84 37.61 -2.13
CA PRO A 515 14.87 36.18 -2.46
C PRO A 515 15.54 35.88 -3.80
N GLU A 516 15.29 36.70 -4.81
CA GLU A 516 15.83 36.54 -6.17
C GLU A 516 17.33 36.85 -6.21
N ALA A 517 17.77 37.87 -5.47
CA ALA A 517 19.19 38.20 -5.35
C ALA A 517 19.94 37.10 -4.58
N CYS A 518 19.38 36.60 -3.48
CA CYS A 518 19.99 35.55 -2.67
C CYS A 518 20.07 34.21 -3.44
N LYS A 519 19.02 33.87 -4.21
CA LYS A 519 19.04 32.70 -5.11
C LYS A 519 20.18 32.77 -6.13
N ARG A 520 20.54 33.96 -6.64
CA ARG A 520 21.71 34.13 -7.53
C ARG A 520 23.04 33.94 -6.80
N VAL A 521 23.12 34.38 -5.54
CA VAL A 521 24.33 34.22 -4.71
C VAL A 521 24.55 32.75 -4.32
N LEU A 522 23.50 31.94 -4.21
CA LEU A 522 23.60 30.53 -3.83
C LEU A 522 23.85 29.56 -5.00
N LEU A 523 23.98 30.04 -6.24
CA LEU A 523 24.33 29.17 -7.36
C LEU A 523 25.77 28.62 -7.23
N PRO A 524 26.00 27.34 -7.57
CA PRO A 524 27.33 26.76 -7.66
C PRO A 524 28.27 27.59 -8.55
N GLY A 525 29.56 27.68 -8.17
CA GLY A 525 30.54 28.52 -8.86
C GLY A 525 30.67 28.23 -10.35
N ASP A 526 30.58 26.96 -10.74
CA ASP A 526 30.64 26.52 -12.14
C ASP A 526 29.49 27.03 -13.00
N CYS A 527 28.30 27.26 -12.42
CA CYS A 527 27.17 27.87 -13.12
C CYS A 527 27.31 29.40 -13.21
N LYS A 528 27.87 30.04 -12.19
CA LYS A 528 28.19 31.48 -12.23
C LYS A 528 29.25 31.79 -13.27
N ASP A 529 30.28 30.95 -13.36
CA ASP A 529 31.35 31.06 -14.35
C ASP A 529 30.82 30.85 -15.78
N ALA A 530 29.78 30.05 -15.95
CA ALA A 530 29.07 29.85 -17.21
C ALA A 530 28.08 30.99 -17.57
N GLY A 531 27.95 32.01 -16.72
CA GLY A 531 27.04 33.13 -16.94
C GLY A 531 25.56 32.78 -16.78
N ILE A 532 25.24 31.78 -15.97
CA ILE A 532 23.88 31.28 -15.75
C ILE A 532 23.32 31.87 -14.45
N PHE A 533 22.08 32.38 -14.50
CA PHE A 533 21.50 33.17 -13.41
C PHE A 533 20.26 32.54 -12.77
N SER A 534 19.80 31.40 -13.26
CA SER A 534 18.71 30.62 -12.66
C SER A 534 19.16 29.21 -12.31
N ARG A 535 18.47 28.60 -11.34
CA ARG A 535 18.75 27.22 -10.94
C ARG A 535 18.31 26.23 -12.01
N GLU A 536 17.18 26.49 -12.68
CA GLU A 536 16.73 25.63 -13.78
C GLU A 536 17.72 25.62 -14.95
N GLU A 537 18.24 26.78 -15.35
CA GLU A 537 19.27 26.85 -16.41
C GLU A 537 20.59 26.21 -15.96
N CYS A 538 20.94 26.31 -14.68
CA CYS A 538 22.18 25.72 -14.13
C CYS A 538 22.08 24.18 -14.14
N ASP A 539 20.94 23.63 -13.74
CA ASP A 539 20.69 22.19 -13.76
C ASP A 539 20.66 21.67 -15.21
N ALA A 540 19.99 22.37 -16.13
CA ALA A 540 19.99 22.03 -17.56
C ALA A 540 21.39 22.07 -18.18
N TRP A 541 22.21 23.06 -17.82
CA TRP A 541 23.60 23.15 -18.27
C TRP A 541 24.47 22.05 -17.69
N LYS A 542 24.30 21.68 -16.41
CA LYS A 542 25.03 20.57 -15.78
C LYS A 542 24.66 19.23 -16.41
N ILE A 543 23.38 19.01 -16.70
CA ILE A 543 22.91 17.82 -17.43
C ILE A 543 23.60 17.76 -18.80
N LYS A 544 23.57 18.86 -19.57
CA LYS A 544 24.21 18.93 -20.89
C LYS A 544 25.72 18.71 -20.84
N LYS A 545 26.41 19.27 -19.84
CA LYS A 545 27.86 19.15 -19.68
C LYS A 545 28.31 17.74 -19.27
N ASN A 546 27.46 17.01 -18.53
CA ASN A 546 27.78 15.69 -18.01
C ASN A 546 27.20 14.53 -18.86
N MET A 547 26.55 14.84 -19.98
CA MET A 547 26.00 13.81 -20.86
C MET A 547 27.12 13.12 -21.67
N PRO A 548 27.05 11.80 -21.92
CA PRO A 548 28.06 11.09 -22.72
C PRO A 548 28.26 11.71 -24.11
N GLU A 549 29.49 11.66 -24.65
CA GLU A 549 29.83 12.27 -25.95
C GLU A 549 28.92 11.74 -27.07
N GLU A 550 28.55 10.45 -27.02
CA GLU A 550 27.68 9.81 -28.00
C GLU A 550 26.28 10.46 -28.06
N CYS A 551 25.76 10.95 -26.94
CA CYS A 551 24.48 11.65 -26.92
C CYS A 551 24.63 13.13 -27.26
N GLN A 552 25.80 13.73 -27.00
CA GLN A 552 26.09 15.10 -27.41
C GLN A 552 26.25 15.23 -28.94
N GLU A 553 26.86 14.24 -29.58
CA GLU A 553 27.04 14.19 -31.04
C GLU A 553 25.70 14.07 -31.79
N GLU A 554 24.75 13.34 -31.23
CA GLU A 554 23.39 13.16 -31.78
C GLU A 554 22.45 14.35 -31.46
N GLY A 555 22.94 15.38 -30.75
CA GLY A 555 22.16 16.57 -30.42
C GLY A 555 21.00 16.31 -29.44
N ILE A 556 21.02 15.19 -28.73
CA ILE A 556 20.01 14.84 -27.72
C ILE A 556 20.27 15.71 -26.49
N SER A 557 19.23 16.21 -25.84
CA SER A 557 19.35 17.03 -24.62
C SER A 557 18.62 16.43 -23.43
N GLU A 558 17.77 15.42 -23.65
CA GLU A 558 17.03 14.74 -22.59
C GLU A 558 17.72 13.44 -22.14
N PRO A 559 17.92 13.25 -20.83
CA PRO A 559 18.57 12.04 -20.28
C PRO A 559 17.86 10.73 -20.65
N GLU A 560 16.53 10.74 -20.74
CA GLU A 560 15.75 9.54 -21.09
C GLU A 560 15.94 9.12 -22.54
N GLU A 561 15.99 10.10 -23.44
CA GLU A 561 16.22 9.84 -24.86
C GLU A 561 17.66 9.35 -25.11
N CYS A 562 18.63 9.95 -24.40
CA CYS A 562 20.02 9.47 -24.39
C CYS A 562 20.12 8.03 -23.86
N ALA A 563 19.39 7.69 -22.79
CA ALA A 563 19.35 6.31 -22.26
C ALA A 563 18.79 5.31 -23.29
N ARG A 564 17.79 5.70 -24.08
CA ARG A 564 17.26 4.85 -25.18
C ARG A 564 18.29 4.65 -26.29
N VAL A 565 19.02 5.71 -26.68
CA VAL A 565 20.06 5.62 -27.70
C VAL A 565 21.24 4.77 -27.22
N MET A 566 21.65 4.94 -25.96
CA MET A 566 22.68 4.07 -25.36
C MET A 566 22.22 2.62 -25.25
N ALA A 567 20.96 2.37 -24.86
CA ALA A 567 20.40 1.02 -24.81
C ALA A 567 20.37 0.37 -26.21
N LYS A 568 20.02 1.14 -27.25
CA LYS A 568 20.04 0.69 -28.65
C LYS A 568 21.44 0.35 -29.13
N ASN A 569 22.46 1.07 -28.66
CA ASN A 569 23.87 0.81 -29.00
C ASN A 569 24.51 -0.30 -28.14
N MET A 570 23.91 -0.68 -27.00
CA MET A 570 24.39 -1.74 -26.11
C MET A 570 23.89 -3.15 -26.47
N VAL A 571 22.89 -3.29 -27.33
CA VAL A 571 22.47 -4.62 -27.82
C VAL A 571 23.48 -5.12 -28.86
N ARG A 572 24.60 -5.66 -28.40
CA ARG A 572 25.44 -6.53 -29.23
C ARG A 572 25.01 -7.97 -29.00
N LEU A 573 24.32 -8.54 -29.99
CA LEU A 573 24.18 -9.98 -30.10
C LEU A 573 25.58 -10.62 -30.05
N SER A 574 25.69 -11.86 -29.56
CA SER A 574 26.97 -12.55 -29.69
C SER A 574 27.32 -12.61 -31.20
N PRO A 575 28.60 -12.49 -31.59
CA PRO A 575 29.01 -12.56 -33.00
C PRO A 575 28.56 -13.84 -33.72
N GLU A 576 28.14 -14.86 -32.97
CA GLU A 576 27.63 -16.13 -33.46
C GLU A 576 26.16 -16.03 -33.89
N LEU A 577 25.33 -15.28 -33.17
CA LEU A 577 23.92 -15.05 -33.53
C LEU A 577 23.78 -14.06 -34.70
N GLU A 578 24.64 -13.02 -34.75
CA GLU A 578 24.69 -12.10 -35.89
C GLU A 578 25.07 -12.82 -37.19
N ARG A 579 25.98 -13.80 -37.12
CA ARG A 579 26.37 -14.62 -38.29
C ARG A 579 25.26 -15.54 -38.79
N LEU A 580 24.30 -15.87 -37.92
CA LEU A 580 23.13 -16.68 -38.27
C LEU A 580 21.94 -15.80 -38.73
N GLY A 581 22.07 -14.48 -38.68
CA GLY A 581 21.03 -13.54 -39.10
C GLY A 581 19.78 -13.54 -38.20
N ILE A 582 19.95 -13.87 -36.92
CA ILE A 582 18.85 -13.96 -35.96
C ILE A 582 18.77 -12.64 -35.20
N ASP A 583 17.66 -11.92 -35.34
CA ASP A 583 17.40 -10.69 -34.57
C ASP A 583 17.05 -11.02 -33.11
N PHE A 584 17.49 -10.17 -32.17
CA PHE A 584 17.28 -10.38 -30.73
C PHE A 584 15.79 -10.54 -30.38
N GLU A 585 14.91 -9.82 -31.08
CA GLU A 585 13.46 -9.87 -30.90
C GLU A 585 12.89 -11.27 -31.18
N SER A 586 13.50 -12.00 -32.12
CA SER A 586 13.08 -13.35 -32.53
C SER A 586 13.55 -14.47 -31.60
N LEU A 587 14.37 -14.17 -30.58
CA LEU A 587 14.82 -15.17 -29.60
C LEU A 587 13.69 -15.54 -28.62
N PRO A 588 13.60 -16.81 -28.18
CA PRO A 588 12.72 -17.21 -27.09
C PRO A 588 13.01 -16.44 -25.79
N ASP A 589 12.00 -16.15 -24.97
CA ASP A 589 12.18 -15.38 -23.73
C ASP A 589 13.10 -16.06 -22.72
N VAL A 590 13.15 -17.40 -22.72
CA VAL A 590 14.10 -18.18 -21.91
C VAL A 590 15.58 -17.90 -22.24
N CYS A 591 15.85 -17.31 -23.42
CA CYS A 591 17.18 -16.87 -23.83
C CYS A 591 17.47 -15.40 -23.51
N LYS A 592 16.47 -14.64 -23.01
CA LYS A 592 16.56 -13.20 -22.75
C LYS A 592 16.60 -12.95 -21.25
N ARG A 593 17.54 -12.11 -20.80
CA ARG A 593 17.50 -11.52 -19.45
C ARG A 593 17.70 -10.01 -19.58
N GLY A 594 16.59 -9.29 -19.68
CA GLY A 594 16.58 -7.89 -20.08
C GLY A 594 17.09 -7.75 -21.52
N VAL A 595 18.09 -6.88 -21.72
CA VAL A 595 18.73 -6.65 -23.03
C VAL A 595 19.86 -7.62 -23.36
N ASN A 596 20.15 -8.59 -22.47
CA ASN A 596 21.25 -9.53 -22.65
C ASN A 596 20.77 -10.91 -23.12
N PHE A 597 21.52 -11.51 -24.04
CA PHE A 597 21.39 -12.93 -24.38
C PHE A 597 22.08 -13.77 -23.30
N VAL A 598 21.34 -14.67 -22.67
CA VAL A 598 21.87 -15.58 -21.65
C VAL A 598 21.73 -17.02 -22.15
N ARG A 599 22.86 -17.62 -22.49
CA ARG A 599 22.90 -19.01 -22.96
C ARG A 599 22.89 -19.97 -21.77
N GLY A 600 21.79 -20.71 -21.62
CA GLY A 600 21.64 -21.81 -20.67
C GLY A 600 21.03 -23.04 -21.34
N MET A 601 20.93 -24.17 -20.63
CA MET A 601 20.43 -25.44 -21.20
C MET A 601 19.00 -25.33 -21.76
N GLU A 602 18.15 -24.53 -21.11
CA GLU A 602 16.77 -24.28 -21.56
C GLU A 602 16.72 -23.41 -22.82
N CYS A 603 17.63 -22.43 -22.91
CA CYS A 603 17.79 -21.61 -24.12
C CYS A 603 18.33 -22.44 -25.29
N ASP A 604 19.35 -23.29 -25.07
CA ASP A 604 19.89 -24.17 -26.11
C ASP A 604 18.82 -25.16 -26.61
N LYS A 605 17.96 -25.66 -25.71
CA LYS A 605 16.81 -26.49 -26.09
C LYS A 605 15.79 -25.70 -26.92
N ALA A 606 15.40 -24.50 -26.49
CA ALA A 606 14.43 -23.68 -27.21
C ALA A 606 14.94 -23.25 -28.60
N LEU A 607 16.24 -22.96 -28.72
CA LEU A 607 16.87 -22.69 -30.01
C LEU A 607 16.92 -23.94 -30.90
N ALA A 608 17.22 -25.11 -30.34
CA ALA A 608 17.21 -26.37 -31.08
C ALA A 608 15.80 -26.73 -31.59
N ASP A 609 14.75 -26.45 -30.81
CA ASP A 609 13.36 -26.63 -31.22
C ASP A 609 12.98 -25.68 -32.38
N MET A 610 13.64 -24.52 -32.50
CA MET A 610 13.56 -23.61 -33.64
C MET A 610 14.48 -24.00 -34.82
N GLY A 611 15.17 -25.16 -34.73
CA GLY A 611 16.11 -25.62 -35.76
C GLY A 611 17.47 -24.93 -35.74
N ILE A 612 17.78 -24.18 -34.68
CA ILE A 612 19.04 -23.43 -34.52
C ILE A 612 19.93 -24.20 -33.54
N THR A 613 21.00 -24.81 -34.05
CA THR A 613 22.01 -25.48 -33.22
C THR A 613 23.24 -24.61 -33.06
N LEU A 614 23.51 -24.15 -31.84
CA LEU A 614 24.73 -23.42 -31.51
C LEU A 614 25.91 -24.39 -31.27
N PRO A 615 27.15 -24.03 -31.64
CA PRO A 615 28.32 -24.85 -31.31
C PRO A 615 28.48 -25.00 -29.79
N ALA A 616 29.08 -26.10 -29.33
CA ALA A 616 29.34 -26.31 -27.91
C ALA A 616 30.14 -25.13 -27.32
N PRO A 617 29.76 -24.62 -26.14
CA PRO A 617 30.47 -23.49 -25.53
C PRO A 617 31.94 -23.87 -25.32
N SER A 618 32.84 -22.94 -25.67
CA SER A 618 34.28 -23.11 -25.51
C SER A 618 34.73 -23.06 -24.04
N ASP A 619 33.86 -22.60 -23.14
CA ASP A 619 34.08 -22.58 -21.70
C ASP A 619 33.34 -23.75 -21.03
N ILE A 620 34.10 -24.78 -20.64
CA ILE A 620 33.63 -26.01 -19.97
C ILE A 620 33.70 -25.92 -18.44
N SER A 621 34.07 -24.77 -17.87
CA SER A 621 34.31 -24.61 -16.42
C SER A 621 33.10 -24.91 -15.54
N ASN A 622 31.88 -24.80 -16.09
CA ASN A 622 30.62 -25.03 -15.38
C ASN A 622 29.96 -26.39 -15.65
N ILE A 623 30.63 -27.30 -16.38
CA ILE A 623 30.09 -28.64 -16.68
C ILE A 623 30.63 -29.64 -15.65
N PRO A 624 29.78 -30.45 -14.99
CA PRO A 624 30.24 -31.48 -14.05
C PRO A 624 31.33 -32.36 -14.68
N ARG A 625 32.41 -32.64 -13.93
CA ARG A 625 33.58 -33.36 -14.47
C ARG A 625 33.22 -34.74 -15.01
N GLU A 626 32.18 -35.35 -14.46
CA GLU A 626 31.63 -36.64 -14.87
C GLU A 626 31.03 -36.60 -16.28
N CYS A 627 30.64 -35.42 -16.75
CA CYS A 627 30.07 -35.18 -18.07
C CYS A 627 31.09 -34.67 -19.09
N VAL A 628 32.39 -34.80 -18.78
CA VAL A 628 33.49 -34.49 -19.68
C VAL A 628 34.23 -35.79 -20.00
N VAL A 629 34.04 -36.32 -21.20
CA VAL A 629 34.68 -37.56 -21.66
C VAL A 629 35.74 -37.19 -22.69
N ASN A 630 37.00 -37.56 -22.44
CA ASN A 630 38.16 -37.23 -23.28
C ASN A 630 38.39 -35.72 -23.51
N GLY A 631 38.04 -34.88 -22.53
CA GLY A 631 38.23 -33.43 -22.62
C GLY A 631 37.19 -32.69 -23.46
N GLN A 632 36.13 -33.38 -23.89
CA GLN A 632 34.96 -32.78 -24.53
C GLN A 632 33.72 -33.02 -23.67
N ALA A 633 32.88 -32.00 -23.54
CA ALA A 633 31.59 -32.13 -22.88
C ALA A 633 30.68 -33.06 -23.72
N VAL A 634 30.08 -34.05 -23.06
CA VAL A 634 29.11 -34.92 -23.73
C VAL A 634 27.75 -34.22 -23.81
N SER A 635 26.85 -34.75 -24.65
CA SER A 635 25.50 -34.20 -24.78
C SER A 635 24.73 -34.25 -23.44
N PRO A 636 23.74 -33.37 -23.21
CA PRO A 636 22.96 -33.38 -21.98
C PRO A 636 22.29 -34.73 -21.66
N GLN A 637 21.77 -35.43 -22.68
CA GLN A 637 21.16 -36.76 -22.47
C GLN A 637 22.20 -37.81 -22.04
N GLU A 638 23.40 -37.73 -22.58
CA GLU A 638 24.49 -38.66 -22.27
C GLU A 638 25.09 -38.38 -20.88
N CYS A 639 25.20 -37.11 -20.50
CA CYS A 639 25.57 -36.66 -19.15
C CYS A 639 24.59 -37.18 -18.10
N GLN A 640 23.29 -37.07 -18.35
CA GLN A 640 22.26 -37.56 -17.44
C GLN A 640 22.36 -39.08 -17.24
N HIS A 641 22.58 -39.83 -18.31
CA HIS A 641 22.73 -41.30 -18.23
C HIS A 641 24.01 -41.72 -17.48
N ILE A 642 25.09 -40.94 -17.57
CA ILE A 642 26.33 -41.16 -16.80
C ILE A 642 26.08 -40.95 -15.30
N LEU A 643 25.37 -39.88 -14.94
CA LEU A 643 25.07 -39.56 -13.53
C LEU A 643 24.12 -40.59 -12.90
N GLU A 644 23.07 -40.99 -13.61
CA GLU A 644 22.12 -42.00 -13.13
C GLU A 644 22.78 -43.37 -12.92
N SER A 645 23.71 -43.76 -13.79
CA SER A 645 24.40 -45.06 -13.67
C SER A 645 25.36 -45.16 -12.46
N LYS A 646 25.90 -44.04 -11.99
CA LYS A 646 26.83 -44.02 -10.84
C LYS A 646 26.10 -43.97 -9.50
N LEU A 647 24.98 -43.26 -9.41
CA LEU A 647 24.19 -43.13 -8.18
C LEU A 647 23.58 -44.46 -7.69
N VAL A 648 23.30 -45.39 -8.60
CA VAL A 648 22.59 -46.65 -8.27
C VAL A 648 23.50 -47.73 -7.68
N ASN A 649 24.82 -47.71 -7.95
CA ASN A 649 25.70 -48.84 -7.58
C ASN A 649 26.48 -48.66 -6.27
N GLU A 650 26.68 -47.44 -5.77
CA GLU A 650 27.54 -47.21 -4.59
C GLU A 650 26.78 -47.26 -3.25
N ASN A 651 25.46 -47.06 -3.24
CA ASN A 651 24.67 -46.88 -2.01
C ASN A 651 23.87 -48.11 -1.53
N ILE A 652 23.99 -49.27 -2.17
CA ILE A 652 23.24 -50.48 -1.76
C ILE A 652 23.99 -51.24 -0.65
N PRO A 653 23.36 -51.49 0.52
CA PRO A 653 23.97 -52.23 1.63
C PRO A 653 24.52 -53.60 1.21
N GLY A 654 25.66 -53.98 1.80
CA GLY A 654 26.36 -55.25 1.50
C GLY A 654 25.47 -56.49 1.47
N PRO A 655 24.59 -56.73 2.48
CA PRO A 655 23.70 -57.88 2.50
C PRO A 655 22.72 -57.94 1.31
N CYS A 656 22.22 -56.79 0.86
CA CYS A 656 21.36 -56.73 -0.33
C CYS A 656 22.14 -56.99 -1.62
N ARG A 657 23.40 -56.54 -1.68
CA ARG A 657 24.30 -56.80 -2.80
C ARG A 657 24.66 -58.29 -2.90
N GLU A 658 24.91 -58.94 -1.76
CA GLU A 658 25.14 -60.38 -1.65
C GLU A 658 23.90 -61.21 -2.01
N ALA A 659 22.70 -60.70 -1.70
CA ALA A 659 21.42 -61.29 -2.10
C ALA A 659 21.02 -60.96 -3.55
N ASN A 660 21.85 -60.20 -4.29
CA ASN A 660 21.62 -59.74 -5.67
C ASN A 660 20.33 -58.91 -5.84
N ILE A 661 19.98 -58.13 -4.82
CA ILE A 661 18.82 -57.24 -4.80
C ILE A 661 19.30 -55.81 -5.08
N LEU A 662 19.15 -55.37 -6.33
CA LEU A 662 19.64 -54.07 -6.82
C LEU A 662 18.60 -52.94 -6.69
N ASN A 663 17.34 -53.29 -6.40
CA ASN A 663 16.29 -52.32 -6.18
C ASN A 663 16.28 -51.88 -4.68
N PRO A 664 16.35 -50.57 -4.37
CA PRO A 664 16.35 -50.07 -3.00
C PRO A 664 15.15 -50.48 -2.15
N ASP A 665 13.95 -50.54 -2.73
CA ASP A 665 12.72 -50.90 -2.00
C ASP A 665 12.69 -52.39 -1.64
N ASP A 666 13.16 -53.24 -2.55
CA ASP A 666 13.31 -54.67 -2.31
C ASP A 666 14.40 -54.95 -1.27
N CYS A 667 15.48 -54.16 -1.29
CA CYS A 667 16.51 -54.21 -0.26
C CYS A 667 15.96 -53.83 1.12
N GLY A 668 15.13 -52.78 1.21
CA GLY A 668 14.46 -52.40 2.45
C GLY A 668 13.58 -53.53 3.03
N ARG A 669 12.77 -54.17 2.18
CA ARG A 669 11.95 -55.32 2.56
C ARG A 669 12.77 -56.54 2.98
N PHE A 670 13.87 -56.81 2.28
CA PHE A 670 14.79 -57.89 2.60
C PHE A 670 15.45 -57.69 3.96
N MET A 671 15.96 -56.48 4.23
CA MET A 671 16.60 -56.15 5.51
C MET A 671 15.62 -56.20 6.69
N GLU A 672 14.37 -55.74 6.49
CA GLU A 672 13.33 -55.80 7.51
C GLU A 672 12.89 -57.24 7.80
N LYS A 673 12.82 -58.09 6.77
CA LYS A 673 12.57 -59.52 6.94
C LYS A 673 13.68 -60.19 7.75
N GLN A 674 14.95 -59.87 7.46
CA GLN A 674 16.09 -60.42 8.18
C GLN A 674 16.08 -60.03 9.66
N ARG A 675 15.81 -58.75 9.97
CA ARG A 675 15.69 -58.27 11.37
C ARG A 675 14.59 -58.99 12.16
N ARG A 676 13.47 -59.30 11.52
CA ARG A 676 12.35 -60.04 12.15
C ARG A 676 12.71 -61.50 12.40
N GLU A 677 13.39 -62.15 11.46
CA GLU A 677 13.87 -63.53 11.63
C GLU A 677 14.94 -63.64 12.73
N GLU A 678 15.73 -62.58 12.95
CA GLU A 678 16.71 -62.48 14.03
C GLU A 678 16.13 -62.02 15.38
N GLY A 679 14.83 -61.68 15.43
CA GLY A 679 14.13 -61.29 16.66
C GLY A 679 14.52 -59.90 17.19
N ILE A 680 15.00 -59.01 16.33
CA ILE A 680 15.49 -57.66 16.71
C ILE A 680 14.33 -56.67 16.66
N GLY A 681 13.73 -56.36 17.82
CA GLY A 681 12.66 -55.37 17.99
C GLY A 681 13.13 -53.97 18.41
N ILE A 682 12.27 -52.97 18.22
CA ILE A 682 12.55 -51.50 18.27
C ILE A 682 12.91 -50.95 19.67
N ASN A 683 12.83 -51.76 20.74
CA ASN A 683 13.17 -51.37 22.11
C ASN A 683 14.43 -52.08 22.63
N MET A 684 15.51 -52.07 21.84
CA MET A 684 16.75 -52.73 22.23
C MET A 684 17.66 -51.76 23.00
N PRO A 685 18.11 -52.10 24.22
CA PRO A 685 19.05 -51.26 24.96
C PRO A 685 20.34 -51.06 24.14
N PRO A 686 20.97 -49.87 24.17
CA PRO A 686 22.17 -49.60 23.39
C PRO A 686 23.34 -50.55 23.73
N GLU A 687 23.32 -51.20 24.89
CA GLU A 687 24.34 -52.19 25.28
C GLU A 687 24.23 -53.54 24.53
N CYS A 688 23.14 -53.77 23.81
CA CYS A 688 23.00 -54.92 22.92
C CYS A 688 23.62 -54.71 21.54
N ALA A 689 24.03 -53.48 21.19
CA ALA A 689 24.63 -53.19 19.89
C ALA A 689 25.97 -53.93 19.71
N GLY A 690 26.02 -54.83 18.72
CA GLY A 690 27.22 -55.61 18.39
C GLY A 690 27.42 -56.88 19.22
N LYS A 691 26.42 -57.30 20.01
CA LYS A 691 26.45 -58.56 20.77
C LYS A 691 25.59 -59.64 20.12
N GLU A 692 25.96 -60.89 20.34
CA GLU A 692 25.20 -62.05 19.86
C GLU A 692 23.83 -62.13 20.55
N PRO A 693 22.78 -62.65 19.87
CA PRO A 693 21.40 -62.62 20.36
C PRO A 693 21.19 -63.24 21.74
N GLU A 694 21.94 -64.29 22.11
CA GLU A 694 21.86 -64.89 23.45
C GLU A 694 22.46 -64.01 24.54
N GLU A 695 23.50 -63.25 24.20
CA GLU A 695 24.18 -62.35 25.13
C GLU A 695 23.32 -61.11 25.41
N CYS A 696 22.69 -60.57 24.36
CA CYS A 696 21.69 -59.50 24.51
C CYS A 696 20.48 -59.96 25.34
N ARG A 697 20.04 -61.22 25.18
CA ARG A 697 18.92 -61.79 25.96
C ARG A 697 19.22 -61.80 27.46
N LYS A 698 20.45 -62.15 27.86
CA LYS A 698 20.89 -62.05 29.27
C LYS A 698 20.92 -60.60 29.78
N ILE A 699 21.37 -59.65 28.95
CA ILE A 699 21.38 -58.22 29.31
C ILE A 699 19.97 -57.70 29.56
N MET A 700 19.00 -58.12 28.74
CA MET A 700 17.59 -57.74 28.93
C MET A 700 16.98 -58.38 30.19
N GLU A 701 17.31 -59.65 30.48
CA GLU A 701 16.89 -60.33 31.72
C GLU A 701 17.49 -59.71 32.98
N GLU A 702 18.79 -59.39 32.97
CA GLU A 702 19.48 -58.74 34.09
C GLU A 702 18.93 -57.33 34.38
N LYS A 703 18.45 -56.63 33.35
CA LYS A 703 17.82 -55.31 33.49
C LYS A 703 16.32 -55.36 33.83
N GLY A 704 15.76 -56.55 34.05
CA GLY A 704 14.36 -56.71 34.41
C GLY A 704 13.38 -56.37 33.29
N ILE A 705 13.83 -56.36 32.03
CA ILE A 705 12.98 -56.14 30.86
C ILE A 705 12.32 -57.49 30.52
N ILE A 706 11.24 -57.79 31.22
CA ILE A 706 10.41 -58.98 30.94
C ILE A 706 9.51 -58.62 29.76
N ILE A 707 9.72 -59.23 28.59
CA ILE A 707 8.75 -59.18 27.49
C ILE A 707 7.55 -60.02 27.93
N PRO A 708 6.39 -59.44 28.24
CA PRO A 708 5.28 -60.20 28.80
C PRO A 708 4.71 -61.16 27.76
N GLN A 709 4.47 -62.42 28.15
CA GLN A 709 3.89 -63.46 27.28
C GLN A 709 2.50 -63.10 26.71
N THR A 710 1.82 -62.09 27.26
CA THR A 710 0.54 -61.57 26.79
C THR A 710 0.62 -60.95 25.39
N GLU A 711 1.75 -60.35 24.99
CA GLU A 711 1.91 -59.81 23.63
C GLU A 711 1.89 -60.92 22.57
N ARG A 712 2.34 -62.14 22.90
CA ARG A 712 2.29 -63.26 21.95
C ARG A 712 0.88 -63.78 21.71
N LEU A 713 0.03 -63.84 22.74
CA LEU A 713 -1.36 -64.30 22.59
C LEU A 713 -2.21 -63.28 21.83
N GLU A 714 -2.08 -61.99 22.15
CA GLU A 714 -2.78 -60.92 21.41
C GLU A 714 -2.27 -60.77 19.97
N GLN A 715 -0.97 -60.94 19.71
CA GLN A 715 -0.44 -60.93 18.35
C GLN A 715 -0.92 -62.13 17.53
N THR A 716 -1.09 -63.31 18.15
CA THR A 716 -1.60 -64.49 17.46
C THR A 716 -3.10 -64.35 17.15
N GLU A 717 -3.88 -63.81 18.08
CA GLU A 717 -5.30 -63.49 17.85
C GLU A 717 -5.50 -62.37 16.81
N ARG A 718 -4.59 -61.38 16.78
CA ARG A 718 -4.57 -60.30 15.79
C ARG A 718 -4.20 -60.81 14.40
N LEU A 719 -3.27 -61.77 14.29
CA LEU A 719 -2.94 -62.44 13.03
C LEU A 719 -4.08 -63.32 12.52
N GLU A 720 -4.77 -64.05 13.41
CA GLU A 720 -5.93 -64.86 13.02
C GLU A 720 -7.10 -63.99 12.53
N ARG A 721 -7.33 -62.83 13.15
CA ARG A 721 -8.35 -61.86 12.69
C ARG A 721 -7.98 -61.21 11.35
N LEU A 722 -6.72 -60.87 11.14
CA LEU A 722 -6.23 -60.34 9.87
C LEU A 722 -6.32 -61.38 8.75
N GLU A 723 -5.96 -62.63 9.00
CA GLU A 723 -6.15 -63.72 8.02
C GLU A 723 -7.63 -64.00 7.73
N GLN A 724 -8.53 -63.81 8.70
CA GLN A 724 -9.97 -63.95 8.50
C GLN A 724 -10.56 -62.87 7.60
N VAL A 725 -10.11 -61.61 7.79
CA VAL A 725 -10.50 -60.47 6.95
C VAL A 725 -9.87 -60.59 5.56
N GLU A 726 -8.61 -61.01 5.47
CA GLU A 726 -7.93 -61.23 4.18
C GLU A 726 -8.56 -62.39 3.40
N ARG A 727 -9.02 -63.46 4.08
CA ARG A 727 -9.83 -64.52 3.46
C ARG A 727 -11.20 -64.00 3.00
N ALA A 728 -11.88 -63.19 3.81
CA ALA A 728 -13.19 -62.62 3.45
C ALA A 728 -13.10 -61.63 2.28
N CYS A 729 -12.04 -60.82 2.18
CA CYS A 729 -11.88 -59.87 1.07
C CYS A 729 -11.26 -60.52 -0.19
N LYS A 730 -10.68 -61.72 -0.10
CA LYS A 730 -10.32 -62.55 -1.28
C LYS A 730 -11.53 -63.19 -1.97
N GLU A 731 -12.69 -63.25 -1.31
CA GLU A 731 -13.92 -63.85 -1.87
C GLU A 731 -14.82 -62.82 -2.60
N GLY A 732 -14.44 -61.55 -2.67
CA GLY A 732 -15.08 -60.54 -3.53
C GLY A 732 -15.05 -59.13 -2.94
N GLU A 733 -14.50 -58.18 -3.71
CA GLU A 733 -14.33 -56.76 -3.34
C GLU A 733 -15.65 -56.08 -2.91
N GLU A 734 -16.77 -56.42 -3.56
CA GLU A 734 -18.05 -55.74 -3.28
C GLU A 734 -18.63 -56.07 -1.90
N GLU A 735 -18.42 -57.27 -1.37
CA GLU A 735 -19.00 -57.66 -0.07
C GLU A 735 -18.18 -57.10 1.10
N CYS A 736 -16.86 -56.98 0.91
CA CYS A 736 -15.94 -56.28 1.80
C CYS A 736 -16.32 -54.79 1.90
N LEU A 737 -16.56 -54.11 0.75
CA LEU A 737 -16.98 -52.71 0.72
C LEU A 737 -18.39 -52.48 1.31
N ARG A 738 -19.35 -53.40 1.09
CA ARG A 738 -20.68 -53.29 1.72
C ARG A 738 -20.63 -53.38 3.23
N ARG A 739 -19.78 -54.26 3.79
CA ARG A 739 -19.62 -54.37 5.25
C ARG A 739 -18.99 -53.13 5.87
N ILE A 740 -17.98 -52.55 5.23
CA ILE A 740 -17.37 -51.27 5.65
C ILE A 740 -18.43 -50.16 5.63
N LYS A 741 -19.21 -50.04 4.55
CA LYS A 741 -20.27 -49.05 4.42
C LYS A 741 -21.39 -49.20 5.47
N THR A 742 -21.71 -50.43 5.86
CA THR A 742 -22.73 -50.69 6.90
C THR A 742 -22.22 -50.31 8.31
N LEU A 743 -20.90 -50.34 8.54
CA LEU A 743 -20.28 -49.89 9.79
C LEU A 743 -20.19 -48.36 9.85
N GLU A 744 -19.91 -47.69 8.73
CA GLU A 744 -19.95 -46.22 8.60
C GLU A 744 -21.36 -45.65 8.84
N GLU A 745 -22.40 -46.27 8.26
CA GLU A 745 -23.80 -45.84 8.40
C GLU A 745 -24.35 -45.98 9.83
N ARG A 746 -23.70 -46.79 10.69
CA ARG A 746 -24.06 -46.95 12.11
C ARG A 746 -23.38 -45.94 13.02
N GLY A 747 -22.44 -45.13 12.51
CA GLY A 747 -21.76 -44.10 13.29
C GLY A 747 -20.86 -44.64 14.41
N GLU A 748 -20.50 -45.93 14.39
CA GLU A 748 -19.76 -46.57 15.49
C GLU A 748 -18.24 -46.36 15.40
N VAL A 749 -17.70 -45.89 14.27
CA VAL A 749 -16.27 -45.60 14.11
C VAL A 749 -16.09 -44.48 13.07
N ARG A 750 -15.67 -43.27 13.48
CA ARG A 750 -15.22 -42.18 12.57
C ARG A 750 -13.70 -42.12 12.59
N LEU A 751 -13.04 -43.12 12.01
CA LEU A 751 -11.59 -43.03 11.81
C LEU A 751 -11.31 -42.12 10.61
N PRO A 752 -10.29 -41.25 10.69
CA PRO A 752 -9.74 -40.55 9.54
C PRO A 752 -9.47 -41.51 8.38
N ARG A 753 -9.72 -41.04 7.15
CA ARG A 753 -9.58 -41.87 5.94
C ARG A 753 -8.18 -42.44 5.80
N GLU A 754 -7.15 -41.68 6.19
CA GLU A 754 -5.77 -42.16 6.21
C GLU A 754 -5.59 -43.42 7.07
N CYS A 755 -6.24 -43.50 8.24
CA CYS A 755 -6.18 -44.69 9.09
C CYS A 755 -6.87 -45.89 8.45
N ILE A 756 -8.02 -45.67 7.80
CA ILE A 756 -8.76 -46.72 7.08
C ILE A 756 -7.92 -47.25 5.91
N ASP A 757 -7.31 -46.35 5.13
CA ASP A 757 -6.49 -46.68 3.97
C ASP A 757 -5.22 -47.47 4.37
N MET A 758 -4.71 -47.27 5.59
CA MET A 758 -3.60 -48.05 6.17
C MET A 758 -4.07 -49.29 6.94
N GLY A 759 -5.36 -49.62 6.93
CA GLY A 759 -5.93 -50.80 7.58
C GLY A 759 -5.98 -50.72 9.11
N VAL A 760 -5.92 -49.52 9.70
CA VAL A 760 -6.05 -49.31 11.15
C VAL A 760 -7.52 -49.11 11.49
N MET A 761 -8.07 -50.05 12.25
CA MET A 761 -9.49 -50.13 12.57
C MET A 761 -9.79 -49.79 14.04
N ASP A 762 -8.77 -49.55 14.86
CA ASP A 762 -8.93 -49.16 16.26
C ASP A 762 -8.56 -47.69 16.47
N GLU A 763 -9.40 -46.99 17.25
CA GLU A 763 -9.27 -45.55 17.54
C GLU A 763 -7.93 -45.20 18.18
N SER A 764 -7.51 -45.98 19.18
CA SER A 764 -6.23 -45.78 19.87
C SER A 764 -5.00 -45.90 18.98
N ALA A 765 -4.95 -46.89 18.07
CA ALA A 765 -3.84 -47.04 17.15
C ALA A 765 -3.92 -46.01 16.02
N CYS A 766 -5.12 -45.58 15.62
CA CYS A 766 -5.26 -44.47 14.70
C CYS A 766 -4.74 -43.18 15.32
N ASP A 767 -5.02 -42.89 16.59
CA ASP A 767 -4.46 -41.71 17.27
C ASP A 767 -2.92 -41.75 17.32
N ILE A 768 -2.33 -42.90 17.62
CA ILE A 768 -0.87 -43.08 17.61
C ILE A 768 -0.30 -42.94 16.19
N LEU A 769 -0.98 -43.50 15.19
CA LEU A 769 -0.57 -43.45 13.80
C LEU A 769 -0.65 -42.02 13.25
N MET A 770 -1.77 -41.33 13.50
CA MET A 770 -1.95 -39.94 13.13
C MET A 770 -0.94 -39.06 13.86
N SER A 771 -0.65 -39.30 15.13
CA SER A 771 0.43 -38.58 15.85
C SER A 771 1.78 -38.74 15.15
N LYS A 772 2.14 -39.95 14.70
CA LYS A 772 3.38 -40.20 13.95
C LYS A 772 3.36 -39.59 12.55
N ILE A 773 2.24 -39.69 11.83
CA ILE A 773 2.08 -39.07 10.51
C ILE A 773 2.20 -37.56 10.63
N ASN A 774 1.59 -36.98 11.65
CA ASN A 774 1.65 -35.55 11.93
C ASN A 774 3.07 -35.12 12.30
N GLU A 775 3.80 -35.94 13.07
CA GLU A 775 5.22 -35.71 13.35
C GLU A 775 6.08 -35.76 12.07
N GLU A 776 5.90 -36.77 11.22
CA GLU A 776 6.62 -36.90 9.95
C GLU A 776 6.24 -35.80 8.94
N ARG A 777 4.96 -35.42 8.87
CA ARG A 777 4.49 -34.25 8.11
C ARG A 777 5.19 -32.99 8.59
N MET A 778 5.24 -32.75 9.90
CA MET A 778 5.97 -31.61 10.47
C MET A 778 7.48 -31.66 10.20
N LYS A 779 8.11 -32.84 10.22
CA LYS A 779 9.53 -33.01 9.84
C LYS A 779 9.77 -32.71 8.36
N ASN A 780 8.83 -33.07 7.50
CA ASN A 780 8.85 -32.75 6.07
C ASN A 780 8.47 -31.28 5.79
N GLY A 781 8.16 -30.52 6.85
CA GLY A 781 7.85 -29.11 6.82
C GLY A 781 6.39 -28.78 6.51
N ASP A 782 5.51 -29.78 6.44
CA ASP A 782 4.07 -29.55 6.35
C ASP A 782 3.58 -28.85 7.62
N ARG A 783 2.65 -27.93 7.45
CA ARG A 783 2.12 -27.09 8.54
C ARG A 783 0.69 -27.52 8.84
N MET A 784 0.42 -27.76 10.12
CA MET A 784 -0.95 -27.95 10.59
C MET A 784 -1.69 -26.61 10.57
N ILE A 785 -2.92 -26.64 10.07
CA ILE A 785 -3.86 -25.54 10.02
C ILE A 785 -5.07 -25.98 10.81
N VAL A 786 -5.63 -25.06 11.59
CA VAL A 786 -6.92 -25.27 12.25
C VAL A 786 -7.89 -24.33 11.57
N ASP A 787 -8.92 -24.87 10.92
CA ASP A 787 -9.97 -24.05 10.32
C ASP A 787 -10.84 -23.37 11.39
N LYS A 788 -11.77 -22.52 10.96
CA LYS A 788 -12.67 -21.78 11.86
C LYS A 788 -13.58 -22.69 12.69
N GLU A 789 -13.83 -23.91 12.21
CA GLU A 789 -14.62 -24.94 12.88
C GLU A 789 -13.78 -25.80 13.86
N GLY A 790 -12.45 -25.59 13.91
CA GLY A 790 -11.54 -26.33 14.78
C GLY A 790 -10.99 -27.62 14.17
N ASN A 791 -11.26 -27.90 12.89
CA ASN A 791 -10.72 -29.08 12.22
C ASN A 791 -9.25 -28.85 11.84
N GLN A 792 -8.44 -29.88 12.07
CA GLN A 792 -7.02 -29.86 11.72
C GLN A 792 -6.82 -30.34 10.29
N ALA A 793 -6.25 -29.49 9.44
CA ALA A 793 -5.79 -29.84 8.10
C ALA A 793 -4.27 -29.68 8.01
N TYR A 794 -3.62 -30.38 7.08
CA TYR A 794 -2.19 -30.20 6.79
C TYR A 794 -2.04 -29.60 5.40
N ILE A 795 -1.23 -28.55 5.31
CA ILE A 795 -0.82 -27.97 4.04
C ILE A 795 0.65 -28.28 3.81
N THR A 796 0.95 -28.79 2.62
CA THR A 796 2.32 -29.11 2.22
C THR A 796 3.10 -27.87 1.83
N ASN A 797 4.43 -27.91 1.94
CA ASN A 797 5.30 -26.82 1.45
C ASN A 797 5.06 -26.49 -0.03
N GLU A 798 4.75 -27.49 -0.85
CA GLU A 798 4.41 -27.28 -2.26
C GLU A 798 3.11 -26.47 -2.42
N GLN A 799 2.09 -26.75 -1.60
CA GLN A 799 0.84 -25.97 -1.60
C GLN A 799 1.08 -24.54 -1.12
N ILE A 800 1.91 -24.33 -0.10
CA ILE A 800 2.30 -23.00 0.40
C ILE A 800 2.97 -22.19 -0.72
N ASN A 801 3.92 -22.81 -1.44
CA ASN A 801 4.61 -22.18 -2.55
C ASN A 801 3.62 -21.78 -3.65
N LYS A 802 2.70 -22.68 -4.02
CA LYS A 802 1.66 -22.41 -5.02
C LYS A 802 0.74 -21.25 -4.62
N ILE A 803 0.41 -21.10 -3.33
CA ILE A 803 -0.39 -19.96 -2.84
C ILE A 803 0.43 -18.67 -2.93
N ALA A 804 1.70 -18.68 -2.50
CA ALA A 804 2.57 -17.51 -2.56
C ALA A 804 2.82 -17.06 -4.02
N GLU A 805 3.17 -17.97 -4.92
CA GLU A 805 3.37 -17.71 -6.35
C GLU A 805 2.09 -17.23 -7.06
N ARG A 806 0.92 -17.71 -6.63
CA ARG A 806 -0.36 -17.21 -7.14
C ARG A 806 -0.60 -15.78 -6.67
N ALA A 807 -0.36 -15.49 -5.39
CA ALA A 807 -0.52 -14.15 -4.84
C ALA A 807 0.44 -13.15 -5.51
N GLU A 808 1.69 -13.53 -5.78
CA GLU A 808 2.62 -12.67 -6.55
C GLU A 808 2.15 -12.41 -7.96
N ARG A 809 1.72 -13.44 -8.70
CA ARG A 809 1.17 -13.26 -10.05
C ARG A 809 -0.06 -12.38 -10.03
N ASN A 810 -0.98 -12.58 -9.08
CA ASN A 810 -2.14 -11.72 -8.91
C ASN A 810 -1.70 -10.26 -8.68
N ALA A 811 -0.72 -10.02 -7.80
CA ALA A 811 -0.22 -8.67 -7.53
C ALA A 811 0.37 -7.99 -8.78
N GLU A 812 1.04 -8.73 -9.65
CA GLU A 812 1.60 -8.22 -10.92
C GLU A 812 0.55 -8.04 -12.03
N GLU A 813 -0.49 -8.87 -12.03
CA GLU A 813 -1.61 -8.83 -12.98
C GLU A 813 -2.61 -7.71 -12.64
N ILE A 814 -2.76 -7.34 -11.36
CA ILE A 814 -3.60 -6.21 -10.94
C ILE A 814 -2.94 -4.91 -11.39
N LYS A 815 -3.39 -4.40 -12.53
CA LYS A 815 -3.09 -3.07 -13.02
C LYS A 815 -4.35 -2.21 -12.97
N PRO A 816 -4.25 -0.89 -12.79
CA PRO A 816 -5.38 0.01 -12.99
C PRO A 816 -5.97 -0.22 -14.37
N ASP A 817 -7.24 -0.65 -14.43
CA ASP A 817 -7.95 -0.81 -15.70
C ASP A 817 -8.43 0.57 -16.18
N THR A 818 -7.51 1.37 -16.72
CA THR A 818 -7.85 2.69 -17.24
C THR A 818 -8.67 2.61 -18.53
N GLU A 819 -8.76 1.44 -19.17
CA GLU A 819 -9.44 1.30 -20.47
C GLU A 819 -10.92 1.67 -20.35
N ARG A 820 -11.61 1.19 -19.31
CA ARG A 820 -13.02 1.53 -19.09
C ARG A 820 -13.23 3.02 -18.83
N ALA A 821 -12.35 3.66 -18.05
CA ALA A 821 -12.45 5.09 -17.78
C ALA A 821 -12.20 5.92 -19.06
N GLU A 822 -11.25 5.51 -19.91
CA GLU A 822 -11.01 6.17 -21.20
C GLU A 822 -12.13 5.92 -22.21
N GLU A 823 -12.77 4.75 -22.21
CA GLU A 823 -13.97 4.47 -23.00
C GLU A 823 -15.12 5.42 -22.61
N ILE A 824 -15.38 5.59 -21.30
CA ILE A 824 -16.41 6.52 -20.81
C ILE A 824 -16.05 7.97 -21.17
N LYS A 825 -14.77 8.36 -21.13
CA LYS A 825 -14.32 9.69 -21.59
C LYS A 825 -14.59 9.91 -23.08
N GLU A 826 -14.44 8.88 -23.91
CA GLU A 826 -14.79 8.96 -25.33
C GLU A 826 -16.30 9.11 -25.52
N GLU A 827 -17.11 8.32 -24.82
CA GLU A 827 -18.58 8.46 -24.87
C GLU A 827 -19.02 9.87 -24.45
N ILE A 828 -18.38 10.44 -23.42
CA ILE A 828 -18.61 11.82 -22.98
C ILE A 828 -18.27 12.83 -24.09
N ARG A 829 -17.13 12.65 -24.79
CA ARG A 829 -16.74 13.53 -25.91
C ARG A 829 -17.74 13.44 -27.06
N ASP A 830 -18.17 12.23 -27.41
CA ASP A 830 -19.18 12.01 -28.46
C ASP A 830 -20.50 12.73 -28.14
N ILE A 831 -20.94 12.71 -26.88
CA ILE A 831 -22.15 13.42 -26.44
C ILE A 831 -21.95 14.93 -26.52
N GLU A 832 -20.79 15.46 -26.11
CA GLU A 832 -20.47 16.88 -26.21
C GLU A 832 -20.44 17.37 -27.66
N ASP A 833 -19.84 16.59 -28.56
CA ASP A 833 -19.81 16.89 -30.00
C ASP A 833 -21.23 16.89 -30.60
N ASN A 834 -22.10 15.97 -30.18
CA ASN A 834 -23.50 15.95 -30.59
C ASN A 834 -24.27 17.19 -30.12
N ILE A 835 -24.03 17.65 -28.88
CA ILE A 835 -24.62 18.89 -28.36
C ILE A 835 -24.17 20.09 -29.21
N GLN A 836 -22.87 20.17 -29.51
CA GLN A 836 -22.30 21.24 -30.33
C GLN A 836 -22.87 21.22 -31.76
N GLU A 837 -23.03 20.05 -32.38
CA GLU A 837 -23.62 19.94 -33.72
C GLU A 837 -25.06 20.46 -33.74
N ILE A 838 -25.84 20.19 -32.68
CA ILE A 838 -27.21 20.70 -32.55
C ILE A 838 -27.21 22.23 -32.35
N GLU A 839 -26.26 22.77 -31.59
CA GLU A 839 -26.07 24.23 -31.45
C GLU A 839 -25.81 24.89 -32.80
N GLU A 840 -24.86 24.38 -33.58
CA GLU A 840 -24.56 24.91 -34.91
C GLU A 840 -25.74 24.78 -35.88
N LYS A 841 -26.51 23.68 -35.80
CA LYS A 841 -27.76 23.53 -36.59
C LYS A 841 -28.79 24.58 -36.19
N ALA A 842 -28.97 24.84 -34.90
CA ALA A 842 -29.91 25.84 -34.40
C ALA A 842 -29.51 27.27 -34.85
N GLU A 843 -28.22 27.61 -34.81
CA GLU A 843 -27.72 28.91 -35.29
C GLU A 843 -27.90 29.08 -36.80
N ARG A 844 -27.70 28.02 -37.60
CA ARG A 844 -27.95 28.05 -39.05
C ARG A 844 -29.42 28.31 -39.38
N ILE A 845 -30.35 27.80 -38.57
CA ILE A 845 -31.79 28.06 -38.71
C ILE A 845 -32.09 29.54 -38.42
N GLU A 846 -31.47 30.15 -37.40
CA GLU A 846 -31.64 31.59 -37.12
C GLU A 846 -31.14 32.48 -38.27
N LEU A 847 -30.03 32.10 -38.92
CA LEU A 847 -29.49 32.86 -40.05
C LEU A 847 -30.34 32.77 -41.33
N HIS A 848 -31.19 31.75 -41.45
CA HIS A 848 -32.07 31.54 -42.61
C HIS A 848 -33.51 32.01 -42.35
N GLU A 849 -33.78 32.76 -41.28
CA GLU A 849 -35.10 33.35 -41.07
C GLU A 849 -35.49 34.16 -42.33
N PRO A 850 -36.59 33.78 -43.02
CA PRO A 850 -37.01 34.49 -44.21
C PRO A 850 -37.28 35.92 -43.81
N ILE A 851 -36.52 36.85 -44.40
CA ILE A 851 -36.73 38.29 -44.24
C ILE A 851 -38.21 38.53 -44.52
N LEU A 852 -38.99 38.76 -43.45
CA LEU A 852 -40.40 39.11 -43.56
C LEU A 852 -40.50 40.22 -44.59
N ALA A 853 -41.17 39.93 -45.70
CA ALA A 853 -41.28 40.85 -46.82
C ALA A 853 -41.71 42.21 -46.25
N PRO A 854 -40.94 43.29 -46.47
CA PRO A 854 -41.20 44.56 -45.81
C PRO A 854 -42.63 44.98 -46.09
N GLU A 855 -43.41 45.26 -45.04
CA GLU A 855 -44.78 45.78 -45.14
C GLU A 855 -44.82 46.86 -46.22
N GLU A 856 -45.71 46.65 -47.21
CA GLU A 856 -45.89 47.56 -48.34
C GLU A 856 -46.11 48.99 -47.82
N ARG A 857 -45.07 49.82 -47.97
CA ARG A 857 -45.19 51.27 -47.79
C ARG A 857 -46.15 51.81 -48.86
N PRO A 858 -47.08 52.72 -48.51
CA PRO A 858 -47.96 53.35 -49.48
C PRO A 858 -47.13 54.10 -50.54
N GLU A 859 -47.47 53.85 -51.80
CA GLU A 859 -46.87 54.46 -52.99
C GLU A 859 -46.81 55.99 -52.88
N THR A 860 -45.60 56.56 -52.98
CA THR A 860 -45.40 57.96 -53.33
C THR A 860 -44.40 58.12 -54.46
N VAL A 861 -44.97 58.47 -55.63
CA VAL A 861 -44.52 59.37 -56.72
C VAL A 861 -43.07 59.25 -57.25
N PRO A 862 -42.88 59.08 -58.58
CA PRO A 862 -41.56 59.01 -59.21
C PRO A 862 -41.05 60.38 -59.67
N GLU A 863 -39.73 60.63 -59.58
CA GLU A 863 -39.00 61.57 -60.44
C GLU A 863 -37.46 61.40 -60.30
N PRO A 864 -36.60 61.92 -61.22
CA PRO A 864 -35.93 61.04 -62.18
C PRO A 864 -34.39 61.18 -62.23
N ASN A 865 -33.78 60.20 -62.90
CA ASN A 865 -32.51 60.22 -63.65
C ASN A 865 -31.23 60.71 -62.96
N THR A 866 -30.26 59.79 -62.84
CA THR A 866 -28.87 60.04 -63.25
C THR A 866 -28.15 58.73 -63.59
N GLU A 867 -27.59 58.66 -64.80
CA GLU A 867 -26.74 57.59 -65.36
C GLU A 867 -25.26 57.70 -64.83
N PRO A 868 -24.27 56.91 -65.33
CA PRO A 868 -23.84 55.66 -64.69
C PRO A 868 -22.32 55.63 -64.42
N MET A 869 -21.82 54.67 -63.63
CA MET A 869 -20.40 54.27 -63.73
C MET A 869 -20.18 52.77 -63.49
N ALA A 870 -19.60 52.17 -64.53
CA ALA A 870 -18.55 51.15 -64.53
C ALA A 870 -18.84 49.74 -63.98
N GLU A 871 -19.45 48.96 -64.87
CA GLU A 871 -19.03 47.63 -65.34
C GLU A 871 -17.68 47.09 -64.79
N THR A 872 -17.72 45.94 -64.11
CA THR A 872 -16.63 44.95 -64.09
C THR A 872 -17.25 43.56 -64.12
N GLN A 873 -17.00 42.84 -65.22
CA GLN A 873 -17.50 41.49 -65.48
C GLN A 873 -16.72 40.46 -64.66
N GLN A 874 -17.44 39.55 -63.99
CA GLN A 874 -16.93 38.26 -63.53
C GLN A 874 -17.84 37.14 -64.07
N PRO A 875 -17.29 35.94 -64.36
CA PRO A 875 -17.96 34.92 -65.16
C PRO A 875 -19.04 34.19 -64.36
N GLU A 876 -20.21 34.00 -64.99
CA GLU A 876 -21.35 33.24 -64.48
C GLU A 876 -20.99 31.75 -64.32
N ALA A 877 -21.22 31.22 -63.11
CA ALA A 877 -21.32 29.79 -62.86
C ALA A 877 -22.73 29.29 -63.24
N PRO A 878 -22.88 28.04 -63.73
CA PRO A 878 -24.19 27.51 -64.10
C PRO A 878 -25.12 27.38 -62.87
N PRO A 879 -26.44 27.60 -63.03
CA PRO A 879 -27.37 27.55 -61.92
C PRO A 879 -27.43 26.13 -61.34
N ALA A 880 -27.30 26.06 -60.01
CA ALA A 880 -27.54 24.84 -59.26
C ALA A 880 -29.02 24.44 -59.40
N PRO A 881 -29.33 23.13 -59.51
CA PRO A 881 -30.71 22.66 -59.59
C PRO A 881 -31.47 23.00 -58.31
N GLU A 882 -32.67 23.55 -58.46
CA GLU A 882 -33.57 23.85 -57.35
C GLU A 882 -33.82 22.58 -56.50
N PRO A 883 -33.68 22.65 -55.17
CA PRO A 883 -33.98 21.53 -54.31
C PRO A 883 -35.48 21.21 -54.38
N ALA A 884 -35.80 19.94 -54.63
CA ALA A 884 -37.16 19.45 -54.62
C ALA A 884 -37.82 19.68 -53.25
N PRO A 885 -39.12 20.01 -53.20
CA PRO A 885 -39.83 20.26 -51.95
C PRO A 885 -39.79 19.00 -51.07
N ILE A 886 -39.29 19.17 -49.85
CA ILE A 886 -39.23 18.13 -48.83
C ILE A 886 -40.67 17.84 -48.39
N THR A 887 -41.17 16.66 -48.73
CA THR A 887 -42.49 16.21 -48.30
C THR A 887 -42.44 15.68 -46.85
N GLY A 888 -43.55 15.75 -46.12
CA GLY A 888 -43.62 15.26 -44.73
C GLY A 888 -43.23 13.78 -44.56
N GLU A 889 -43.37 12.95 -45.59
CA GLU A 889 -42.91 11.56 -45.58
C GLU A 889 -41.37 11.42 -45.57
N SER A 890 -40.65 12.35 -46.22
CA SER A 890 -39.19 12.36 -46.26
C SER A 890 -38.58 12.66 -44.88
N ILE A 891 -39.22 13.53 -44.11
CA ILE A 891 -38.81 13.87 -42.73
C ILE A 891 -39.05 12.69 -41.79
N LYS A 892 -40.20 12.02 -41.93
CA LYS A 892 -40.54 10.83 -41.14
C LYS A 892 -39.58 9.65 -41.40
N ALA A 893 -39.12 9.49 -42.64
CA ALA A 893 -38.13 8.49 -43.02
C ALA A 893 -36.73 8.82 -42.46
N LEU A 894 -36.29 10.09 -42.50
CA LEU A 894 -35.04 10.54 -41.89
C LEU A 894 -35.01 10.30 -40.38
N TYR A 895 -36.13 10.54 -39.69
CA TYR A 895 -36.27 10.30 -38.25
C TYR A 895 -36.15 8.80 -37.89
N GLN A 896 -36.73 7.91 -38.69
CA GLN A 896 -36.61 6.46 -38.49
C GLN A 896 -35.21 5.90 -38.79
N ILE A 897 -34.43 6.56 -39.65
CA ILE A 897 -33.06 6.17 -39.99
C ILE A 897 -32.07 6.62 -38.90
N LEU A 898 -32.27 7.80 -38.34
CA LEU A 898 -31.39 8.35 -37.29
C LEU A 898 -31.63 7.70 -35.91
N PHE A 899 -32.83 7.16 -35.66
CA PHE A 899 -33.20 6.55 -34.38
C PHE A 899 -33.82 5.16 -34.57
N PRO A 900 -33.02 4.13 -34.89
CA PRO A 900 -33.51 2.76 -34.85
C PRO A 900 -33.87 2.41 -33.40
N LYS A 901 -35.13 2.01 -33.15
CA LYS A 901 -35.58 1.51 -31.84
C LYS A 901 -34.61 0.44 -31.34
N ARG A 902 -33.76 0.78 -30.37
CA ARG A 902 -33.09 -0.21 -29.51
C ARG A 902 -34.10 -0.66 -28.46
N ILE A 903 -34.43 -1.95 -28.49
CA ILE A 903 -35.15 -2.67 -27.42
C ILE A 903 -34.12 -3.10 -26.39
#